data_AF-A0A5N4WPQ1-F1
#
_entry.id   AF-A0A5N4WPQ1-F1
#
_cell.length_a   1.000
_cell.length_b   1.000
_cell.length_c   1.000
_cell.angle_alpha   90.00
_cell.angle_beta   90.00
_cell.angle_gamma   90.00
#
_symmetry.space_group_name_H-M   'P 1'
#
loop_
_entity.id
_entity.type
_entity.pdbx_description
1 polymer ?
#
loop_
_entity_poly.entity_id
_entity_poly.type
_entity_poly.pdbx_seq_one_letter_code
_entity_poly.pdbx_strand_id
1 'polypeptide(L)'
;GTTLADATYAVVATVTDTAGNTATSNQDVVIDTVADAPDVIAVLGGSVGIVPGDDNLQQIITYKNELDVDVTLTATKAPDGTWSLDTTPLNVSINSTTGVVSIGRDAIKDGSLVTSIGTDLLGNTAQDSGTTYPDDTTPSTADAPDVVALDDGSVTVTPGADNVEQEIYYIDEENILVVLSASQAGDGTWSLAANPIPTPLPTGVSINSITGVVTIAPDAVKDGSVVTAYGFDVSTNVAIDSDTAKGDVVIVSVSEEGLAGANADAVGNPEDTTNSTMVSGTLNLGNLTNVAVTGPSGITSEGQPVTWNGSITAGVYTLTGTAGGKEVAVLTLSTSGAYTFTLKQPIDHPMASLENILGLGFTIASTDGVGTTNSTLMINVEDDSPIAASNTTYNVDVQPATVEGELVVSYGADHGHVQSITVDGYTLSYSPVTDSVSASGAAGSITYSFNAANDELTINKGTGEVLVVDMLTGHYSYSSLAITETAQAPIVGINKSASLLGLVNADALGLIGIGTNQLLTAIDPNNDIKSVVVNAGAAISIGVLNYYKLDWSVEMAAEFGIKVVEENDIVNLLLVTTQSYSKLTITSLDGGPIDNLKLNEFLATVYVHQYGIDLVSLGIVPTISISATDSQPVTSSTSYTDLLGVSLLDPSNDPAGVVEGTSGINTLNGTNGDDRLYGYAGNDNLTGNQGNDLLRGGAGNDTLNGGAGNDILSGGTGNDTLTGGSGNDTFLWEKGDQGTVVAPAVDTITDFSKQPVAGGGDILDLRGLLVGELAKGTSIGNLANYLYFVFDGTNTILYINTAGTLSAATPTTTSDKHITFTNVDLVGSYTTQQEIISNLLKNGNLLVDQATTNTDLNGSSSFDVVIVDNDGDTASTNITFDSTSPSTSTQPNVAPIAQAADATLLGLIGVDALGIIDLNQQAFIAVDQNQNLRSVEVKFNGLLTVNLGSLSFSASAQLAADLGLEIHINNTSGILGVVGATSTITITAADGGNIDNLAVNELLATIQLNSDVNLLSLVAGLNVSALGSFTVTATDSYGATDSDSFSSLLNAQVLQNLLGAGGNPDIIQGTSANDTLNNSASGTIHERLYGYDGDDTLNGSSGNDLIRGGAGNDTLNGGDGNDLLIDGNGADTFNAGNGNDVIVISGTGFVSIDGGAGTDTLTLLGGIDLDLTTSNNITNIERIDLGNGSEGSKLTLTAADVLEVTGSNTLQILGDSHDQVQMIGAIKGAESTINGVTMTQYTLGANTVFVDNDIVNGMGVIVL
;
A
#
# COMPACT_ATOMS: atom_id res chain seq x y z
N GLY A 1 24.47 -23.84 -29.92
CA GLY A 1 24.05 -25.20 -30.30
C GLY A 1 22.57 -25.42 -30.07
N THR A 2 21.98 -24.67 -29.15
CA THR A 2 20.55 -24.39 -29.05
C THR A 2 20.24 -23.10 -29.81
N THR A 3 19.10 -23.05 -30.50
CA THR A 3 18.51 -21.83 -31.07
C THR A 3 17.79 -21.10 -29.93
N LEU A 4 18.08 -19.82 -29.72
CA LEU A 4 17.37 -19.01 -28.72
C LEU A 4 16.08 -18.45 -29.34
N ALA A 5 15.02 -18.37 -28.54
CA ALA A 5 13.72 -17.80 -28.95
C ALA A 5 13.69 -16.29 -28.70
N ASP A 6 12.76 -15.60 -29.36
CA ASP A 6 12.59 -14.16 -29.24
C ASP A 6 12.26 -13.74 -27.80
N ALA A 7 13.19 -13.03 -27.16
CA ALA A 7 13.12 -12.57 -25.77
C ALA A 7 14.33 -11.71 -25.40
N THR A 8 14.19 -10.97 -24.30
CA THR A 8 15.30 -10.31 -23.61
C THR A 8 16.01 -11.31 -22.70
N TYR A 9 17.31 -11.52 -22.94
CA TYR A 9 18.14 -12.38 -22.09
C TYR A 9 19.16 -11.56 -21.33
N ALA A 10 19.19 -11.73 -20.00
CA ALA A 10 20.26 -11.17 -19.18
C ALA A 10 21.57 -11.92 -19.48
N VAL A 11 22.53 -11.24 -20.11
CA VAL A 11 23.84 -11.80 -20.41
C VAL A 11 24.86 -11.27 -19.41
N VAL A 12 25.40 -12.18 -18.60
CA VAL A 12 26.46 -11.88 -17.64
C VAL A 12 27.80 -12.30 -18.22
N ALA A 13 28.68 -11.32 -18.43
CA ALA A 13 30.06 -11.56 -18.84
C ALA A 13 30.98 -11.42 -17.63
N THR A 14 31.62 -12.53 -17.23
CA THR A 14 32.65 -12.53 -16.19
C THR A 14 34.03 -12.56 -16.84
N VAL A 15 34.85 -11.55 -16.57
CA VAL A 15 36.25 -11.53 -17.01
C VAL A 15 37.12 -11.82 -15.80
N THR A 16 37.97 -12.84 -15.93
CA THR A 16 38.90 -13.27 -14.87
C THR A 16 40.32 -13.01 -15.34
N ASP A 17 41.10 -12.27 -14.56
CA ASP A 17 42.52 -12.09 -14.87
C ASP A 17 43.35 -13.34 -14.54
N THR A 18 44.61 -13.36 -14.96
CA THR A 18 45.53 -14.48 -14.72
C THR A 18 45.91 -14.68 -13.25
N ALA A 19 45.57 -13.74 -12.36
CA ALA A 19 45.72 -13.87 -10.92
C ALA A 19 44.46 -14.44 -10.23
N GLY A 20 43.37 -14.60 -10.96
CA GLY A 20 42.11 -15.19 -10.48
C GLY A 20 41.07 -14.16 -10.01
N ASN A 21 41.29 -12.86 -10.23
CA ASN A 21 40.32 -11.83 -9.87
C ASN A 21 39.23 -11.73 -10.94
N THR A 22 37.97 -11.72 -10.53
CA THR A 22 36.82 -11.70 -11.43
C THR A 22 36.09 -10.36 -11.38
N ALA A 23 35.72 -9.82 -12.54
CA ALA A 23 34.76 -8.73 -12.66
C ALA A 23 33.59 -9.16 -13.56
N THR A 24 32.37 -8.87 -13.14
CA THR A 24 31.14 -9.16 -13.88
C THR A 24 30.49 -7.88 -14.39
N SER A 25 30.04 -7.92 -15.64
CA SER A 25 29.16 -6.91 -16.23
C SER A 25 27.90 -7.62 -16.73
N ASN A 26 26.76 -7.02 -16.45
CA ASN A 26 25.46 -7.50 -16.87
C ASN A 26 24.95 -6.54 -17.94
N GLN A 27 24.55 -7.09 -19.09
CA GLN A 27 23.76 -6.35 -20.07
C GLN A 27 22.65 -7.26 -20.58
N ASP A 28 21.48 -6.68 -20.75
CA ASP A 28 20.39 -7.34 -21.42
C ASP A 28 20.66 -7.35 -22.91
N VAL A 29 20.61 -8.55 -23.50
CA VAL A 29 20.73 -8.74 -24.94
C VAL A 29 19.37 -9.19 -25.44
N VAL A 30 18.73 -8.31 -26.20
CA VAL A 30 17.51 -8.61 -26.94
C VAL A 30 17.91 -9.44 -28.16
N ILE A 31 17.37 -10.66 -28.26
CA ILE A 31 17.56 -11.53 -29.41
C ILE A 31 16.23 -11.54 -30.17
N ASP A 32 16.14 -10.69 -31.19
CA ASP A 32 15.05 -10.70 -32.15
C ASP A 32 15.45 -11.55 -33.37
N THR A 33 14.60 -12.50 -33.74
CA THR A 33 14.89 -13.49 -34.79
C THR A 33 13.92 -13.46 -35.97
N VAL A 34 12.86 -12.65 -35.91
CA VAL A 34 11.83 -12.56 -36.94
C VAL A 34 11.27 -11.14 -36.97
N ALA A 35 11.30 -10.49 -38.14
CA ALA A 35 10.64 -9.20 -38.30
C ALA A 35 9.12 -9.33 -38.10
N ASP A 36 8.47 -8.29 -37.59
CA ASP A 36 7.02 -8.27 -37.47
C ASP A 36 6.37 -8.19 -38.86
N ALA A 37 5.29 -8.96 -39.04
CA ALA A 37 4.54 -8.93 -40.29
C ALA A 37 3.78 -7.60 -40.40
N PRO A 38 3.84 -6.91 -41.54
CA PRO A 38 2.90 -5.84 -41.85
C PRO A 38 1.46 -6.35 -41.78
N ASP A 39 0.48 -5.46 -41.62
CA ASP A 39 -0.95 -5.83 -41.72
C ASP A 39 -1.56 -5.22 -42.98
N VAL A 40 -2.05 -6.08 -43.89
CA VAL A 40 -2.68 -5.68 -45.16
C VAL A 40 -4.20 -5.75 -45.04
N ILE A 41 -4.82 -4.60 -44.81
CA ILE A 41 -6.25 -4.47 -44.51
C ILE A 41 -7.00 -4.00 -45.76
N ALA A 42 -7.70 -4.93 -46.42
CA ALA A 42 -8.62 -4.60 -47.51
C ALA A 42 -10.00 -4.18 -46.96
N VAL A 43 -10.49 -3.02 -47.38
CA VAL A 43 -11.76 -2.45 -46.90
C VAL A 43 -12.89 -2.73 -47.90
N LEU A 44 -14.12 -2.88 -47.40
CA LEU A 44 -15.32 -3.03 -48.24
C LEU A 44 -15.52 -1.73 -49.05
N GLY A 45 -15.31 -1.79 -50.37
CA GLY A 45 -15.27 -0.61 -51.26
C GLY A 45 -13.93 -0.36 -51.97
N GLY A 46 -13.04 -1.36 -52.03
CA GLY A 46 -11.91 -1.41 -52.98
C GLY A 46 -10.57 -0.84 -52.48
N SER A 47 -10.53 -0.02 -51.41
CA SER A 47 -9.28 0.53 -50.88
C SER A 47 -8.52 -0.44 -49.96
N VAL A 48 -7.20 -0.24 -49.84
CA VAL A 48 -6.32 -1.05 -48.99
C VAL A 48 -5.44 -0.16 -48.12
N GLY A 49 -5.49 -0.40 -46.81
CA GLY A 49 -4.55 0.15 -45.84
C GLY A 49 -3.47 -0.86 -45.50
N ILE A 50 -2.22 -0.42 -45.36
CA ILE A 50 -1.08 -1.29 -45.04
C ILE A 50 -0.33 -0.67 -43.87
N VAL A 51 -0.31 -1.37 -42.73
CA VAL A 51 0.33 -0.93 -41.50
C VAL A 51 1.70 -1.61 -41.36
N PRO A 52 2.80 -0.87 -41.07
CA PRO A 52 4.09 -1.49 -40.74
C PRO A 52 3.99 -2.40 -39.52
N GLY A 53 4.76 -3.48 -39.49
CA GLY A 53 5.11 -4.14 -38.22
C GLY A 53 5.94 -3.19 -37.34
N ASP A 54 5.84 -3.33 -36.02
CA ASP A 54 6.35 -2.36 -35.05
C ASP A 54 7.88 -2.15 -35.16
N ASP A 55 8.61 -3.20 -35.53
CA ASP A 55 10.06 -3.22 -35.68
C ASP A 55 10.56 -2.94 -37.12
N ASN A 56 9.65 -2.75 -38.08
CA ASN A 56 10.00 -2.66 -39.48
C ASN A 56 10.70 -1.31 -39.78
N LEU A 57 11.80 -1.36 -40.53
CA LEU A 57 12.48 -0.16 -41.07
C LEU A 57 12.23 0.04 -42.57
N GLN A 58 11.79 -1.00 -43.26
CA GLN A 58 11.42 -0.95 -44.67
C GLN A 58 10.27 -1.90 -44.95
N GLN A 59 9.37 -1.51 -45.86
CA GLN A 59 8.33 -2.39 -46.38
C GLN A 59 8.28 -2.33 -47.91
N ILE A 60 8.18 -3.48 -48.55
CA ILE A 60 8.01 -3.62 -50.00
C ILE A 60 6.58 -4.06 -50.29
N ILE A 61 5.82 -3.20 -50.96
CA ILE A 61 4.40 -3.41 -51.26
C ILE A 61 4.26 -3.71 -52.75
N THR A 62 3.53 -4.77 -53.09
CA THR A 62 3.22 -5.11 -54.49
C THR A 62 1.73 -5.33 -54.67
N TYR A 63 1.15 -4.71 -55.71
CA TYR A 63 -0.25 -4.83 -56.09
C TYR A 63 -0.42 -4.66 -57.61
N LYS A 64 -1.64 -4.87 -58.11
CA LYS A 64 -1.97 -4.61 -59.52
C LYS A 64 -2.81 -3.35 -59.65
N ASN A 65 -2.45 -2.44 -60.56
CA ASN A 65 -3.30 -1.31 -60.87
C ASN A 65 -4.47 -1.69 -61.79
N GLU A 66 -5.40 -0.77 -62.02
CA GLU A 66 -6.60 -0.95 -62.86
C GLU A 66 -6.33 -1.40 -64.30
N LEU A 67 -5.12 -1.14 -64.81
CA LEU A 67 -4.69 -1.60 -66.13
C LEU A 67 -4.12 -3.03 -66.12
N ASP A 68 -4.25 -3.74 -64.99
CA ASP A 68 -3.73 -5.09 -64.73
C ASP A 68 -2.18 -5.17 -64.76
N VAL A 69 -1.51 -4.07 -64.43
CA VAL A 69 -0.04 -3.96 -64.37
C VAL A 69 0.44 -4.03 -62.92
N ASP A 70 1.46 -4.86 -62.66
CA ASP A 70 2.07 -4.95 -61.33
C ASP A 70 2.83 -3.65 -60.98
N VAL A 71 2.53 -3.11 -59.80
CA VAL A 71 3.17 -1.93 -59.21
C VAL A 71 3.86 -2.36 -57.92
N THR A 72 5.13 -1.97 -57.76
CA THR A 72 5.91 -2.21 -56.53
C THR A 72 6.35 -0.89 -55.95
N LEU A 73 6.12 -0.72 -54.65
CA LEU A 73 6.43 0.47 -53.86
C LEU A 73 7.32 0.10 -52.67
N THR A 74 8.21 1.00 -52.27
CA THR A 74 9.06 0.81 -51.09
C THR A 74 8.82 1.94 -50.10
N ALA A 75 8.30 1.61 -48.92
CA ALA A 75 8.23 2.52 -47.78
C ALA A 75 9.46 2.33 -46.89
N THR A 76 10.14 3.41 -46.49
CA THR A 76 11.36 3.34 -45.66
C THR A 76 11.31 4.33 -44.50
N LYS A 77 11.71 3.87 -43.31
CA LYS A 77 11.86 4.66 -42.08
C LYS A 77 13.27 5.24 -41.98
N ALA A 78 13.35 6.56 -41.88
CA ALA A 78 14.60 7.28 -41.67
C ALA A 78 15.05 7.21 -40.20
N PRO A 79 16.33 7.48 -39.88
CA PRO A 79 16.84 7.43 -38.50
C PRO A 79 16.18 8.42 -37.53
N ASP A 80 15.52 9.45 -38.06
CA ASP A 80 14.72 10.41 -37.27
C ASP A 80 13.29 9.92 -37.00
N GLY A 81 12.97 8.69 -37.41
CA GLY A 81 11.68 8.03 -37.20
C GLY A 81 10.65 8.27 -38.32
N THR A 82 10.94 9.12 -39.30
CA THR A 82 9.97 9.50 -40.35
C THR A 82 9.92 8.49 -41.50
N TRP A 83 8.73 8.25 -42.04
CA TRP A 83 8.48 7.34 -43.15
C TRP A 83 8.27 8.07 -44.49
N SER A 84 8.75 7.46 -45.57
CA SER A 84 8.59 7.98 -46.93
C SER A 84 8.45 6.86 -47.97
N LEU A 85 7.79 7.16 -49.10
CA LEU A 85 7.70 6.27 -50.26
C LEU A 85 8.74 6.61 -51.32
N ASP A 86 9.32 5.59 -51.95
CA ASP A 86 10.24 5.73 -53.07
C ASP A 86 9.59 6.32 -54.34
N THR A 87 8.30 6.03 -54.53
CA THR A 87 7.46 6.52 -55.64
C THR A 87 6.05 6.74 -55.13
N THR A 88 5.37 7.81 -55.55
CA THR A 88 3.97 8.07 -55.16
C THR A 88 3.07 8.03 -56.41
N PRO A 89 2.52 6.85 -56.76
CA PRO A 89 1.49 6.74 -57.77
C PRO A 89 0.28 7.60 -57.43
N LEU A 90 -0.53 7.92 -58.45
CA LEU A 90 -1.81 8.59 -58.24
C LEU A 90 -2.68 7.72 -57.29
N ASN A 91 -3.36 8.36 -56.34
CA ASN A 91 -4.22 7.72 -55.35
C ASN A 91 -3.50 6.77 -54.37
N VAL A 92 -2.19 6.94 -54.16
CA VAL A 92 -1.44 6.26 -53.09
C VAL A 92 -0.74 7.29 -52.20
N SER A 93 -0.91 7.17 -50.89
CA SER A 93 -0.30 8.07 -49.90
C SER A 93 0.33 7.30 -48.72
N ILE A 94 1.20 7.97 -47.97
CA ILE A 94 1.80 7.44 -46.73
C ILE A 94 1.72 8.49 -45.63
N ASN A 95 1.35 8.06 -44.42
CA ASN A 95 1.50 8.87 -43.23
C ASN A 95 2.97 8.85 -42.78
N SER A 96 3.64 10.01 -42.79
CA SER A 96 5.07 10.11 -42.49
C SER A 96 5.44 9.80 -41.04
N THR A 97 4.48 9.79 -40.12
CA THR A 97 4.70 9.51 -38.70
C THR A 97 4.46 8.04 -38.39
N THR A 98 3.34 7.50 -38.89
CA THR A 98 2.94 6.11 -38.57
C THR A 98 3.44 5.08 -39.58
N GLY A 99 3.85 5.51 -40.78
CA GLY A 99 4.30 4.61 -41.85
C GLY A 99 3.17 3.88 -42.58
N VAL A 100 1.91 4.15 -42.23
CA VAL A 100 0.74 3.53 -42.85
C VAL A 100 0.62 3.98 -44.31
N VAL A 101 0.57 3.02 -45.23
CA VAL A 101 0.38 3.26 -46.67
C VAL A 101 -1.08 3.03 -47.03
N SER A 102 -1.70 4.02 -47.67
CA SER A 102 -3.07 3.93 -48.15
C SER A 102 -3.08 3.86 -49.68
N ILE A 103 -3.62 2.77 -50.22
CA ILE A 103 -3.87 2.59 -51.65
C ILE A 103 -5.37 2.81 -51.88
N GLY A 104 -5.70 3.91 -52.54
CA GLY A 104 -7.08 4.26 -52.88
C GLY A 104 -7.69 3.27 -53.87
N ARG A 105 -9.01 3.16 -53.86
CA ARG A 105 -9.79 2.23 -54.72
C ARG A 105 -9.41 2.31 -56.20
N ASP A 106 -9.14 3.51 -56.73
CA ASP A 106 -8.82 3.69 -58.16
C ASP A 106 -7.34 3.45 -58.52
N ALA A 107 -6.49 3.21 -57.51
CA ALA A 107 -5.11 2.84 -57.75
C ALA A 107 -4.95 1.33 -57.99
N ILE A 108 -5.93 0.51 -57.58
CA ILE A 108 -5.76 -0.93 -57.40
C ILE A 108 -6.91 -1.74 -57.99
N LYS A 109 -6.56 -2.70 -58.85
CA LYS A 109 -7.52 -3.58 -59.51
C LYS A 109 -8.34 -4.38 -58.52
N ASP A 110 -9.65 -4.33 -58.72
CA ASP A 110 -10.63 -5.16 -58.03
C ASP A 110 -10.34 -6.67 -58.11
N GLY A 111 -10.40 -7.35 -56.96
CA GLY A 111 -10.13 -8.77 -56.82
C GLY A 111 -8.65 -9.15 -56.98
N SER A 112 -7.73 -8.18 -56.98
CA SER A 112 -6.29 -8.43 -57.06
C SER A 112 -5.66 -8.63 -55.68
N LEU A 113 -4.53 -9.33 -55.64
CA LEU A 113 -3.79 -9.58 -54.41
C LEU A 113 -2.82 -8.41 -54.14
N VAL A 114 -2.84 -7.91 -52.91
CA VAL A 114 -1.83 -7.01 -52.35
C VAL A 114 -0.95 -7.81 -51.41
N THR A 115 0.36 -7.65 -51.55
CA THR A 115 1.34 -8.25 -50.64
C THR A 115 2.26 -7.17 -50.09
N SER A 116 2.49 -7.16 -48.78
CA SER A 116 3.50 -6.32 -48.14
C SER A 116 4.54 -7.20 -47.44
N ILE A 117 5.82 -6.89 -47.63
CA ILE A 117 6.94 -7.56 -46.98
C ILE A 117 7.69 -6.55 -46.13
N GLY A 118 7.59 -6.68 -44.81
CA GLY A 118 8.32 -5.88 -43.82
C GLY A 118 9.72 -6.42 -43.60
N THR A 119 10.68 -5.52 -43.39
CA THR A 119 12.09 -5.82 -43.11
C THR A 119 12.58 -5.01 -41.92
N ASP A 120 13.16 -5.68 -40.92
CA ASP A 120 13.73 -5.07 -39.72
C ASP A 120 15.16 -4.51 -39.96
N LEU A 121 15.79 -3.98 -38.91
CA LEU A 121 17.17 -3.46 -38.94
C LEU A 121 18.24 -4.54 -39.20
N LEU A 122 17.94 -5.80 -38.88
CA LEU A 122 18.84 -6.94 -39.03
C LEU A 122 18.71 -7.63 -40.40
N GLY A 123 17.72 -7.22 -41.21
CA GLY A 123 17.43 -7.75 -42.54
C GLY A 123 16.54 -8.99 -42.53
N ASN A 124 15.88 -9.31 -41.42
CA ASN A 124 14.86 -10.35 -41.37
C ASN A 124 13.59 -9.84 -42.05
N THR A 125 12.79 -10.74 -42.64
CA THR A 125 11.57 -10.35 -43.37
C THR A 125 10.34 -11.14 -42.96
N ALA A 126 9.21 -10.46 -42.82
CA ALA A 126 7.89 -11.08 -42.67
C ALA A 126 6.90 -10.48 -43.66
N GLN A 127 5.89 -11.26 -44.06
CA GLN A 127 4.97 -10.91 -45.13
C GLN A 127 3.52 -11.11 -44.68
N ASP A 128 2.66 -10.18 -45.10
CA ASP A 128 1.21 -10.36 -45.09
C ASP A 128 0.60 -10.00 -46.46
N SER A 129 -0.65 -10.43 -46.67
CA SER A 129 -1.35 -10.21 -47.93
C SER A 129 -2.87 -10.18 -47.78
N GLY A 130 -3.51 -9.29 -48.55
CA GLY A 130 -4.96 -9.16 -48.64
C GLY A 130 -5.43 -9.13 -50.10
N THR A 131 -6.60 -9.69 -50.38
CA THR A 131 -7.26 -9.55 -51.70
C THR A 131 -8.29 -8.43 -51.66
N THR A 132 -8.26 -7.54 -52.65
CA THR A 132 -9.22 -6.45 -52.75
C THR A 132 -10.63 -6.95 -53.03
N TYR A 133 -11.63 -6.26 -52.48
CA TYR A 133 -13.04 -6.53 -52.74
C TYR A 133 -13.47 -5.84 -54.04
N PRO A 134 -14.38 -6.44 -54.84
CA PRO A 134 -14.93 -5.77 -56.02
C PRO A 134 -15.78 -4.56 -55.62
N ASP A 135 -15.55 -3.41 -56.25
CA ASP A 135 -16.24 -2.15 -55.94
C ASP A 135 -17.56 -1.98 -56.75
N ASP A 136 -17.73 -2.59 -57.94
CA ASP A 136 -19.04 -2.60 -58.64
C ASP A 136 -19.20 -3.69 -59.73
N THR A 137 -20.46 -4.04 -60.05
CA THR A 137 -20.89 -5.19 -60.86
C THR A 137 -21.06 -4.97 -62.38
N THR A 138 -20.77 -3.79 -62.96
CA THR A 138 -20.80 -3.62 -64.44
C THR A 138 -19.89 -2.52 -64.98
N PRO A 139 -19.08 -2.79 -66.04
CA PRO A 139 -18.27 -1.76 -66.72
C PRO A 139 -19.03 -1.16 -67.91
N SER A 140 -19.28 0.17 -67.93
CA SER A 140 -19.33 1.05 -69.13
C SER A 140 -20.16 2.36 -68.96
N THR A 141 -20.13 3.06 -67.85
CA THR A 141 -20.76 4.40 -67.76
C THR A 141 -19.73 5.41 -67.28
N ALA A 142 -19.72 6.60 -67.90
CA ALA A 142 -18.91 7.72 -67.41
C ALA A 142 -19.20 7.95 -65.92
N ASP A 143 -18.17 8.22 -65.13
CA ASP A 143 -18.36 8.54 -63.73
C ASP A 143 -19.02 9.90 -63.57
N ALA A 144 -19.94 10.01 -62.62
CA ALA A 144 -20.50 11.30 -62.29
C ALA A 144 -19.34 12.23 -61.86
N PRO A 145 -19.30 13.49 -62.35
CA PRO A 145 -18.53 14.52 -61.65
C PRO A 145 -18.94 14.55 -60.18
N ASP A 146 -18.08 15.04 -59.31
CA ASP A 146 -18.44 15.30 -57.91
C ASP A 146 -18.56 16.82 -57.75
N VAL A 147 -19.79 17.29 -57.57
CA VAL A 147 -20.11 18.70 -57.31
C VAL A 147 -20.32 18.84 -55.81
N VAL A 148 -19.42 19.57 -55.14
CA VAL A 148 -19.50 19.76 -53.69
C VAL A 148 -19.65 21.24 -53.39
N ALA A 149 -20.80 21.60 -52.81
CA ALA A 149 -20.96 22.90 -52.17
C ALA A 149 -20.30 22.88 -50.79
N LEU A 150 -19.20 23.61 -50.68
CA LEU A 150 -18.45 23.75 -49.44
C LEU A 150 -19.18 24.73 -48.50
N ASP A 151 -18.94 24.56 -47.21
CA ASP A 151 -19.61 25.36 -46.18
C ASP A 151 -19.14 26.83 -46.20
N ASP A 152 -17.99 27.14 -46.82
CA ASP A 152 -17.50 28.51 -47.07
C ASP A 152 -18.20 29.21 -48.27
N GLY A 153 -19.24 28.59 -48.83
CA GLY A 153 -20.01 29.08 -49.97
C GLY A 153 -19.36 28.86 -51.33
N SER A 154 -18.13 28.33 -51.40
CA SER A 154 -17.51 27.96 -52.66
C SER A 154 -18.04 26.63 -53.18
N VAL A 155 -17.96 26.41 -54.49
CA VAL A 155 -18.35 25.13 -55.09
C VAL A 155 -17.15 24.56 -55.85
N THR A 156 -16.76 23.34 -55.50
CA THR A 156 -15.77 22.57 -56.25
C THR A 156 -16.47 21.57 -57.14
N VAL A 157 -15.96 21.41 -58.36
CA VAL A 157 -16.39 20.37 -59.29
C VAL A 157 -15.19 19.54 -59.65
N THR A 158 -15.17 18.29 -59.19
CA THR A 158 -14.11 17.34 -59.47
C THR A 158 -14.51 16.45 -60.64
N PRO A 159 -13.62 16.23 -61.62
CA PRO A 159 -13.92 15.27 -62.66
C PRO A 159 -14.01 13.84 -62.16
N GLY A 160 -15.11 13.16 -62.47
CA GLY A 160 -15.19 11.70 -62.33
C GLY A 160 -14.04 11.03 -63.10
N ALA A 161 -13.52 9.92 -62.56
CA ALA A 161 -12.21 9.38 -62.95
C ALA A 161 -12.08 9.08 -64.45
N ASP A 162 -13.17 8.64 -65.09
CA ASP A 162 -13.22 8.32 -66.52
C ASP A 162 -13.54 9.51 -67.46
N ASN A 163 -13.76 10.71 -66.92
CA ASN A 163 -14.16 11.89 -67.71
C ASN A 163 -12.96 12.56 -68.39
N VAL A 164 -13.12 12.92 -69.67
CA VAL A 164 -12.16 13.72 -70.45
C VAL A 164 -12.70 15.11 -70.79
N GLU A 165 -13.99 15.35 -70.57
CA GLU A 165 -14.64 16.65 -70.71
C GLU A 165 -15.75 16.80 -69.66
N GLN A 166 -15.97 18.03 -69.19
CA GLN A 166 -17.06 18.37 -68.28
C GLN A 166 -17.75 19.67 -68.69
N GLU A 167 -19.07 19.72 -68.59
CA GLU A 167 -19.85 20.95 -68.70
C GLU A 167 -20.49 21.32 -67.36
N ILE A 168 -20.21 22.52 -66.85
CA ILE A 168 -20.66 23.01 -65.53
C ILE A 168 -21.61 24.19 -65.73
N TYR A 169 -22.77 24.11 -65.10
CA TYR A 169 -23.86 25.07 -65.16
C TYR A 169 -24.11 25.64 -63.77
N TYR A 170 -24.08 26.96 -63.61
CA TYR A 170 -24.44 27.63 -62.36
C TYR A 170 -25.03 29.02 -62.60
N ILE A 171 -25.72 29.56 -61.59
CA ILE A 171 -26.23 30.94 -61.62
C ILE A 171 -25.25 31.82 -60.84
N ASP A 172 -24.79 32.92 -61.43
CA ASP A 172 -23.97 33.90 -60.71
C ASP A 172 -24.82 34.83 -59.83
N GLU A 173 -24.15 35.63 -58.99
CA GLU A 173 -24.77 36.61 -58.08
C GLU A 173 -25.66 37.65 -58.79
N GLU A 174 -25.50 37.83 -60.10
CA GLU A 174 -26.27 38.75 -60.94
C GLU A 174 -27.48 38.07 -61.59
N ASN A 175 -27.75 36.82 -61.20
CA ASN A 175 -28.84 35.97 -61.69
C ASN A 175 -28.69 35.54 -63.17
N ILE A 176 -27.45 35.50 -63.67
CA ILE A 176 -27.11 35.08 -65.04
C ILE A 176 -26.63 33.63 -65.02
N LEU A 177 -27.12 32.82 -65.97
CA LEU A 177 -26.63 31.45 -66.16
C LEU A 177 -25.24 31.48 -66.80
N VAL A 178 -24.27 30.91 -66.09
CA VAL A 178 -22.91 30.70 -66.57
C VAL A 178 -22.73 29.23 -66.94
N VAL A 179 -22.09 28.98 -68.08
CA VAL A 179 -21.74 27.65 -68.56
C VAL A 179 -20.24 27.58 -68.80
N LEU A 180 -19.57 26.65 -68.12
CA LEU A 180 -18.15 26.37 -68.25
C LEU A 180 -17.94 25.00 -68.89
N SER A 181 -16.89 24.87 -69.69
CA SER A 181 -16.42 23.61 -70.26
C SER A 181 -14.97 23.39 -69.84
N ALA A 182 -14.74 22.33 -69.06
CA ALA A 182 -13.42 21.84 -68.66
C ALA A 182 -13.07 20.65 -69.55
N SER A 183 -11.90 20.66 -70.19
CA SER A 183 -11.48 19.58 -71.09
C SER A 183 -10.03 19.17 -70.88
N GLN A 184 -9.78 17.86 -70.96
CA GLN A 184 -8.46 17.27 -70.82
C GLN A 184 -7.79 17.12 -72.20
N ALA A 185 -6.59 17.66 -72.35
CA ALA A 185 -5.76 17.44 -73.52
C ALA A 185 -5.14 16.03 -73.48
N GLY A 186 -4.73 15.51 -74.63
CA GLY A 186 -4.13 14.16 -74.74
C GLY A 186 -2.78 13.98 -74.02
N ASP A 187 -2.24 15.03 -73.40
CA ASP A 187 -1.08 14.98 -72.49
C ASP A 187 -1.48 14.93 -71.00
N GLY A 188 -2.78 14.85 -70.71
CA GLY A 188 -3.34 14.76 -69.36
C GLY A 188 -3.67 16.12 -68.72
N THR A 189 -3.33 17.25 -69.36
CA THR A 189 -3.56 18.58 -68.77
C THR A 189 -4.97 19.11 -69.02
N TRP A 190 -5.58 19.70 -67.99
CA TRP A 190 -6.94 20.25 -68.05
C TRP A 190 -6.96 21.75 -68.35
N SER A 191 -7.95 22.19 -69.14
CA SER A 191 -8.16 23.60 -69.47
C SER A 191 -9.64 23.97 -69.38
N LEU A 192 -9.93 25.23 -69.02
CA LEU A 192 -11.28 25.74 -68.77
C LEU A 192 -11.65 26.87 -69.73
N ALA A 193 -12.85 26.81 -70.30
CA ALA A 193 -13.41 27.83 -71.18
C ALA A 193 -14.89 28.11 -70.86
N ALA A 194 -15.36 29.34 -71.10
CA ALA A 194 -16.78 29.71 -70.96
C ALA A 194 -17.53 29.60 -72.30
N ASN A 195 -18.79 29.15 -72.28
CA ASN A 195 -19.63 28.95 -73.48
C ASN A 195 -20.97 29.72 -73.38
N PRO A 196 -21.39 30.52 -74.38
CA PRO A 196 -20.69 30.86 -75.62
C PRO A 196 -19.57 31.89 -75.40
N ILE A 197 -18.43 31.65 -76.04
CA ILE A 197 -17.19 32.41 -75.89
C ILE A 197 -17.42 33.91 -76.16
N PRO A 198 -17.14 34.75 -75.15
CA PRO A 198 -15.97 35.61 -75.22
C PRO A 198 -15.09 35.50 -73.96
N THR A 199 -13.78 35.36 -74.15
CA THR A 199 -12.73 35.52 -73.12
C THR A 199 -12.77 36.94 -72.54
N PRO A 200 -12.63 37.16 -71.22
CA PRO A 200 -12.03 36.30 -70.18
C PRO A 200 -13.03 35.50 -69.32
N LEU A 201 -12.53 34.52 -68.55
CA LEU A 201 -13.29 33.74 -67.57
C LEU A 201 -13.99 34.64 -66.53
N PRO A 202 -15.14 34.22 -65.96
CA PRO A 202 -15.76 34.90 -64.84
C PRO A 202 -14.76 35.09 -63.69
N THR A 203 -14.77 36.27 -63.06
CA THR A 203 -13.92 36.57 -61.90
C THR A 203 -14.26 35.60 -60.77
N GLY A 204 -13.26 34.95 -60.16
CA GLY A 204 -13.47 34.00 -59.06
C GLY A 204 -13.60 32.53 -59.49
N VAL A 205 -13.48 32.21 -60.79
CA VAL A 205 -13.47 30.82 -61.28
C VAL A 205 -12.05 30.41 -61.70
N SER A 206 -11.61 29.22 -61.27
CA SER A 206 -10.31 28.66 -61.64
C SER A 206 -10.37 27.15 -61.88
N ILE A 207 -9.35 26.61 -62.56
CA ILE A 207 -9.17 25.16 -62.74
C ILE A 207 -7.75 24.75 -62.33
N ASN A 208 -7.62 23.62 -61.66
CA ASN A 208 -6.33 22.97 -61.47
C ASN A 208 -5.96 22.20 -62.75
N SER A 209 -4.89 22.61 -63.43
CA SER A 209 -4.53 22.01 -64.72
C SER A 209 -4.02 20.57 -64.65
N ILE A 210 -3.77 20.03 -63.45
CA ILE A 210 -3.33 18.64 -63.24
C ILE A 210 -4.52 17.76 -62.88
N THR A 211 -5.36 18.18 -61.94
CA THR A 211 -6.47 17.36 -61.43
C THR A 211 -7.80 17.60 -62.15
N GLY A 212 -7.92 18.70 -62.92
CA GLY A 212 -9.15 19.07 -63.60
C GLY A 212 -10.24 19.65 -62.72
N VAL A 213 -9.99 19.75 -61.40
CA VAL A 213 -10.92 20.34 -60.43
C VAL A 213 -11.16 21.80 -60.77
N VAL A 214 -12.44 22.16 -60.95
CA VAL A 214 -12.89 23.54 -61.15
C VAL A 214 -13.39 24.09 -59.82
N THR A 215 -12.88 25.24 -59.41
CA THR A 215 -13.33 25.95 -58.20
C THR A 215 -14.07 27.22 -58.61
N ILE A 216 -15.31 27.35 -58.14
CA ILE A 216 -16.13 28.55 -58.25
C ILE A 216 -16.15 29.19 -56.86
N ALA A 217 -15.52 30.36 -56.72
CA ALA A 217 -15.45 31.07 -55.45
C ALA A 217 -16.85 31.50 -54.96
N PRO A 218 -17.02 31.77 -53.64
CA PRO A 218 -18.32 32.10 -53.06
C PRO A 218 -18.97 33.30 -53.75
N ASP A 219 -18.21 34.37 -54.01
CA ASP A 219 -18.69 35.59 -54.70
C ASP A 219 -19.02 35.39 -56.20
N ALA A 220 -18.77 34.21 -56.76
CA ALA A 220 -18.98 33.90 -58.18
C ALA A 220 -20.24 33.05 -58.44
N VAL A 221 -20.82 32.42 -57.42
CA VAL A 221 -22.03 31.58 -57.52
C VAL A 221 -23.08 32.07 -56.55
N LYS A 222 -24.34 32.09 -56.99
CA LYS A 222 -25.43 32.59 -56.15
C LYS A 222 -25.79 31.61 -55.03
N ASP A 223 -25.84 32.10 -53.80
CA ASP A 223 -26.34 31.36 -52.64
C ASP A 223 -27.71 30.72 -52.89
N GLY A 224 -27.82 29.43 -52.56
CA GLY A 224 -29.03 28.62 -52.75
C GLY A 224 -29.34 28.27 -54.21
N SER A 225 -28.45 28.59 -55.17
CA SER A 225 -28.57 28.13 -56.55
C SER A 225 -27.92 26.76 -56.74
N VAL A 226 -28.48 25.96 -57.65
CA VAL A 226 -27.95 24.62 -57.95
C VAL A 226 -26.81 24.75 -58.96
N VAL A 227 -25.65 24.22 -58.62
CA VAL A 227 -24.56 23.97 -59.56
C VAL A 227 -24.72 22.56 -60.11
N THR A 228 -24.66 22.40 -61.42
CA THR A 228 -24.81 21.09 -62.08
C THR A 228 -23.65 20.84 -63.01
N ALA A 229 -23.01 19.69 -62.89
CA ALA A 229 -21.93 19.27 -63.77
C ALA A 229 -22.31 18.00 -64.55
N TYR A 230 -21.93 17.96 -65.82
CA TYR A 230 -22.06 16.81 -66.70
C TYR A 230 -20.66 16.34 -67.08
N GLY A 231 -20.30 15.11 -66.71
CA GLY A 231 -19.04 14.46 -67.09
C GLY A 231 -19.22 13.64 -68.36
N PHE A 232 -18.21 13.70 -69.25
CA PHE A 232 -18.17 12.96 -70.50
C PHE A 232 -16.91 12.12 -70.59
N ASP A 233 -17.06 10.81 -70.81
CA ASP A 233 -15.93 9.91 -71.08
C ASP A 233 -15.44 10.00 -72.55
N VAL A 234 -14.34 9.33 -72.88
CA VAL A 234 -13.77 9.26 -74.24
C VAL A 234 -14.73 8.68 -75.29
N SER A 235 -15.77 7.97 -74.86
CA SER A 235 -16.83 7.40 -75.68
C SER A 235 -18.12 8.24 -75.68
N THR A 236 -18.11 9.43 -75.08
CA THR A 236 -19.22 10.39 -74.97
C THR A 236 -20.41 9.91 -74.15
N ASN A 237 -20.22 8.93 -73.26
CA ASN A 237 -21.24 8.62 -72.26
C ASN A 237 -21.31 9.75 -71.24
N VAL A 238 -22.49 9.96 -70.63
CA VAL A 238 -22.76 11.12 -69.77
C VAL A 238 -23.19 10.65 -68.39
N ALA A 239 -22.58 11.23 -67.37
CA ALA A 239 -23.08 11.19 -66.00
C ALA A 239 -23.18 12.61 -65.44
N ILE A 240 -24.07 12.78 -64.47
CA ILE A 240 -24.48 14.07 -63.95
C ILE A 240 -24.38 14.05 -62.44
N ASP A 241 -23.93 15.16 -61.89
CA ASP A 241 -24.06 15.46 -60.47
C ASP A 241 -24.39 16.93 -60.26
N SER A 242 -24.98 17.24 -59.11
CA SER A 242 -25.37 18.59 -58.75
C SER A 242 -25.46 18.78 -57.26
N ASP A 243 -25.00 19.92 -56.79
CA ASP A 243 -25.18 20.35 -55.41
C ASP A 243 -25.64 21.82 -55.36
N THR A 244 -26.28 22.20 -54.26
CA THR A 244 -26.80 23.55 -54.07
C THR A 244 -25.77 24.39 -53.32
N ALA A 245 -25.29 25.47 -53.94
CA ALA A 245 -24.36 26.40 -53.33
C ALA A 245 -24.89 26.84 -51.95
N LYS A 246 -24.11 26.56 -50.91
CA LYS A 246 -24.44 26.90 -49.52
C LYS A 246 -24.11 28.37 -49.27
N GLY A 247 -24.79 28.98 -48.31
CA GLY A 247 -24.36 30.29 -47.80
C GLY A 247 -23.22 30.10 -46.80
N ASP A 248 -22.33 31.07 -46.73
CA ASP A 248 -21.13 31.13 -45.87
C ASP A 248 -21.43 30.70 -44.40
N VAL A 249 -20.93 29.53 -43.97
CA VAL A 249 -20.99 29.00 -42.59
C VAL A 249 -19.59 29.01 -41.98
N VAL A 250 -19.42 29.79 -40.92
CA VAL A 250 -18.21 29.77 -40.10
C VAL A 250 -18.39 28.76 -38.96
N ILE A 251 -17.52 27.74 -38.90
CA ILE A 251 -17.44 26.75 -37.81
C ILE A 251 -16.24 27.13 -36.94
N VAL A 252 -16.45 27.25 -35.63
CA VAL A 252 -15.39 27.50 -34.64
C VAL A 252 -15.67 26.72 -33.34
N SER A 253 -14.64 26.31 -32.62
CA SER A 253 -14.76 25.52 -31.37
C SER A 253 -14.40 26.34 -30.12
N VAL A 254 -14.95 25.93 -28.98
CA VAL A 254 -14.55 26.30 -27.62
C VAL A 254 -14.55 25.03 -26.76
N SER A 255 -13.79 25.05 -25.67
CA SER A 255 -13.63 23.91 -24.77
C SER A 255 -14.08 24.26 -23.34
N GLU A 256 -14.71 23.30 -22.67
CA GLU A 256 -15.14 23.38 -21.27
C GLU A 256 -13.98 23.30 -20.28
N GLU A 257 -12.85 22.69 -20.66
CA GLU A 257 -11.60 22.66 -19.89
C GLU A 257 -11.07 24.04 -19.47
N GLY A 258 -11.40 25.10 -20.22
CA GLY A 258 -11.00 26.46 -19.87
C GLY A 258 -11.87 27.11 -18.78
N LEU A 259 -12.90 26.41 -18.28
CA LEU A 259 -13.76 26.85 -17.19
C LEU A 259 -13.08 26.61 -15.84
N ALA A 260 -13.43 27.42 -14.84
CA ALA A 260 -12.84 27.32 -13.51
C ALA A 260 -13.28 26.01 -12.82
N GLY A 261 -12.31 25.13 -12.54
CA GLY A 261 -12.54 23.83 -11.89
C GLY A 261 -12.35 22.61 -12.81
N ALA A 262 -12.21 22.83 -14.12
CA ALA A 262 -11.90 21.79 -15.08
C ALA A 262 -10.39 21.49 -15.15
N ASN A 263 -10.03 20.23 -15.40
CA ASN A 263 -8.64 19.79 -15.56
C ASN A 263 -8.38 19.57 -17.05
N ALA A 264 -7.34 20.23 -17.59
CA ALA A 264 -6.90 20.03 -18.96
C ALA A 264 -6.39 18.59 -19.17
N ASP A 265 -6.96 17.89 -20.13
CA ASP A 265 -6.49 16.59 -20.62
C ASP A 265 -5.23 16.77 -21.53
N ALA A 266 -4.39 15.73 -21.64
CA ALA A 266 -3.19 15.72 -22.50
C ALA A 266 -3.26 14.64 -23.61
N VAL A 267 -4.42 14.02 -23.77
CA VAL A 267 -4.74 12.84 -24.55
C VAL A 267 -5.94 13.06 -25.51
N GLY A 268 -6.25 14.31 -25.89
CA GLY A 268 -7.25 14.65 -26.89
C GLY A 268 -6.79 14.60 -28.36
N ASN A 269 -7.77 14.50 -29.28
CA ASN A 269 -7.65 14.55 -30.75
C ASN A 269 -6.70 15.68 -31.25
N PRO A 270 -5.96 15.54 -32.37
CA PRO A 270 -5.14 16.61 -32.99
C PRO A 270 -5.80 17.99 -33.27
N GLU A 271 -7.10 18.18 -33.01
CA GLU A 271 -7.76 19.50 -33.05
C GLU A 271 -7.81 20.21 -31.68
N ASP A 272 -7.57 19.50 -30.58
CA ASP A 272 -7.51 20.05 -29.23
C ASP A 272 -6.23 20.88 -29.04
N THR A 273 -6.35 22.19 -29.20
CA THR A 273 -5.18 23.08 -29.24
C THR A 273 -5.35 24.39 -28.47
N THR A 274 -6.47 24.61 -27.78
CA THR A 274 -6.69 25.94 -27.17
C THR A 274 -7.23 26.01 -25.74
N ASN A 275 -7.81 24.95 -25.15
CA ASN A 275 -8.44 24.95 -23.81
C ASN A 275 -9.26 26.24 -23.56
N SER A 276 -9.83 26.82 -24.63
CA SER A 276 -10.27 28.20 -24.66
C SER A 276 -11.78 28.26 -24.56
N THR A 277 -12.26 28.92 -23.51
CA THR A 277 -13.69 29.25 -23.35
C THR A 277 -14.13 30.39 -24.26
N MET A 278 -13.23 30.99 -25.04
CA MET A 278 -13.53 32.14 -25.88
C MET A 278 -13.07 31.92 -27.32
N VAL A 279 -13.96 32.24 -28.26
CA VAL A 279 -13.62 32.32 -29.68
C VAL A 279 -14.12 33.62 -30.29
N SER A 280 -13.34 34.18 -31.22
CA SER A 280 -13.68 35.42 -31.90
C SER A 280 -13.39 35.35 -33.38
N GLY A 281 -14.16 36.07 -34.18
CA GLY A 281 -14.02 36.06 -35.63
C GLY A 281 -14.73 37.24 -36.28
N THR A 282 -14.81 37.24 -37.61
CA THR A 282 -15.55 38.25 -38.37
C THR A 282 -16.36 37.59 -39.48
N LEU A 283 -17.68 37.73 -39.42
CA LEU A 283 -18.60 37.32 -40.47
C LEU A 283 -18.69 38.40 -41.56
N ASN A 284 -18.72 38.00 -42.83
CA ASN A 284 -18.85 38.96 -43.92
C ASN A 284 -20.34 39.36 -44.13
N LEU A 285 -20.81 40.33 -43.34
CA LEU A 285 -22.23 40.69 -43.30
C LEU A 285 -22.60 41.92 -44.17
N GLY A 286 -21.66 42.54 -44.88
CA GLY A 286 -21.90 43.74 -45.68
C GLY A 286 -22.22 45.01 -44.87
N ASN A 287 -22.80 46.03 -45.51
CA ASN A 287 -23.17 47.31 -44.86
C ASN A 287 -24.57 47.24 -44.23
N LEU A 288 -24.65 46.84 -42.97
CA LEU A 288 -25.92 46.61 -42.28
C LEU A 288 -26.42 47.82 -41.48
N THR A 289 -27.73 47.89 -41.31
CA THR A 289 -28.39 48.84 -40.40
C THR A 289 -28.79 48.21 -39.08
N ASN A 290 -28.98 46.89 -39.04
CA ASN A 290 -29.31 46.14 -37.83
C ASN A 290 -28.89 44.66 -37.94
N VAL A 291 -28.58 44.04 -36.80
CA VAL A 291 -28.32 42.60 -36.65
C VAL A 291 -29.11 42.08 -35.45
N ALA A 292 -29.66 40.86 -35.55
CA ALA A 292 -30.30 40.16 -34.44
C ALA A 292 -29.86 38.70 -34.43
N VAL A 293 -29.63 38.15 -33.24
CA VAL A 293 -29.19 36.75 -33.09
C VAL A 293 -30.21 35.98 -32.26
N THR A 294 -30.57 34.78 -32.70
CA THR A 294 -31.41 33.83 -31.97
C THR A 294 -30.57 32.62 -31.59
N GLY A 295 -30.58 32.26 -30.31
CA GLY A 295 -29.82 31.11 -29.80
C GLY A 295 -30.49 29.76 -30.06
N PRO A 296 -29.74 28.66 -29.94
CA PRO A 296 -30.24 27.29 -30.11
C PRO A 296 -31.27 26.91 -29.03
N SER A 297 -32.17 25.97 -29.37
CA SER A 297 -33.23 25.48 -28.48
C SER A 297 -32.96 24.05 -28.03
N GLY A 298 -33.38 23.70 -26.80
CA GLY A 298 -33.32 22.32 -26.30
C GLY A 298 -32.01 21.94 -25.62
N ILE A 299 -31.11 22.91 -25.40
CA ILE A 299 -29.88 22.74 -24.63
C ILE A 299 -30.13 22.99 -23.14
N THR A 300 -29.40 22.26 -22.29
CA THR A 300 -29.43 22.39 -20.83
C THR A 300 -28.02 22.65 -20.29
N SER A 301 -27.93 23.13 -19.06
CA SER A 301 -26.69 23.39 -18.33
C SER A 301 -26.98 23.14 -16.85
N GLU A 302 -26.20 22.26 -16.20
CA GLU A 302 -26.49 21.72 -14.88
C GLU A 302 -27.92 21.12 -14.80
N GLY A 303 -28.38 20.47 -15.87
CA GLY A 303 -29.73 19.90 -16.02
C GLY A 303 -30.87 20.94 -16.13
N GLN A 304 -30.56 22.24 -16.22
CA GLN A 304 -31.54 23.32 -16.34
C GLN A 304 -31.62 23.87 -17.78
N PRO A 305 -32.81 24.21 -18.32
CA PRO A 305 -32.93 24.73 -19.68
C PRO A 305 -32.24 26.09 -19.87
N VAL A 306 -31.39 26.22 -20.89
CA VAL A 306 -30.78 27.51 -21.24
C VAL A 306 -31.80 28.40 -21.94
N THR A 307 -31.94 29.63 -21.45
CA THR A 307 -32.82 30.65 -22.02
C THR A 307 -32.03 31.82 -22.59
N TRP A 308 -32.27 32.15 -23.86
CA TRP A 308 -31.51 33.18 -24.57
C TRP A 308 -32.22 34.53 -24.56
N ASN A 309 -31.51 35.58 -24.11
CA ASN A 309 -32.00 36.95 -24.08
C ASN A 309 -31.05 37.87 -24.86
N GLY A 310 -31.57 38.55 -25.88
CA GLY A 310 -30.78 39.40 -26.77
C GLY A 310 -31.08 40.89 -26.61
N SER A 311 -30.07 41.74 -26.73
CA SER A 311 -30.21 43.19 -26.75
C SER A 311 -29.20 43.86 -27.69
N ILE A 312 -29.54 45.03 -28.23
CA ILE A 312 -28.63 45.81 -29.09
C ILE A 312 -28.27 47.13 -28.43
N THR A 313 -26.97 47.41 -28.34
CA THR A 313 -26.44 48.67 -27.80
C THR A 313 -25.31 49.17 -28.69
N ALA A 314 -25.40 50.43 -29.15
CA ALA A 314 -24.36 51.09 -29.96
C ALA A 314 -23.87 50.30 -31.21
N GLY A 315 -24.74 49.48 -31.83
CA GLY A 315 -24.40 48.70 -33.02
C GLY A 315 -23.79 47.33 -32.74
N VAL A 316 -23.78 46.88 -31.49
CA VAL A 316 -23.40 45.51 -31.08
C VAL A 316 -24.61 44.81 -30.46
N TYR A 317 -24.94 43.64 -30.98
CA TYR A 317 -25.95 42.74 -30.44
C TYR A 317 -25.29 41.79 -29.45
N THR A 318 -25.79 41.74 -28.21
CA THR A 318 -25.34 40.80 -27.18
C THR A 318 -26.46 39.84 -26.88
N LEU A 319 -26.20 38.56 -27.07
CA LEU A 319 -27.08 37.45 -26.76
C LEU A 319 -26.50 36.69 -25.56
N THR A 320 -27.24 36.65 -24.45
CA THR A 320 -26.83 35.96 -23.22
C THR A 320 -27.74 34.77 -22.99
N GLY A 321 -27.15 33.58 -22.84
CA GLY A 321 -27.82 32.36 -22.40
C GLY A 321 -27.80 32.28 -20.87
N THR A 322 -28.94 32.03 -20.24
CA THR A 322 -29.04 31.88 -18.79
C THR A 322 -29.77 30.59 -18.40
N ALA A 323 -29.19 29.83 -17.47
CA ALA A 323 -29.78 28.66 -16.82
C ALA A 323 -29.61 28.79 -15.30
N GLY A 324 -30.59 28.38 -14.50
CA GLY A 324 -30.53 28.48 -13.03
C GLY A 324 -30.35 29.91 -12.46
N GLY A 325 -30.44 30.96 -13.28
CA GLY A 325 -30.14 32.35 -12.89
C GLY A 325 -28.67 32.78 -13.08
N LYS A 326 -27.81 31.90 -13.59
CA LYS A 326 -26.41 32.19 -13.97
C LYS A 326 -26.29 32.43 -15.48
N GLU A 327 -25.24 33.13 -15.92
CA GLU A 327 -24.91 33.27 -17.35
C GLU A 327 -24.12 32.04 -17.82
N VAL A 328 -24.65 31.30 -18.79
CA VAL A 328 -24.04 30.08 -19.34
C VAL A 328 -23.10 30.40 -20.50
N ALA A 329 -23.55 31.25 -21.42
CA ALA A 329 -22.75 31.68 -22.56
C ALA A 329 -23.16 33.07 -23.04
N VAL A 330 -22.21 33.79 -23.65
CA VAL A 330 -22.42 35.13 -24.20
C VAL A 330 -21.90 35.20 -25.63
N LEU A 331 -22.77 35.56 -26.57
CA LEU A 331 -22.40 35.85 -27.96
C LEU A 331 -22.59 37.35 -28.23
N THR A 332 -21.53 38.02 -28.65
CA THR A 332 -21.59 39.40 -29.17
C THR A 332 -21.39 39.40 -30.67
N LEU A 333 -22.16 40.22 -31.39
CA LEU A 333 -22.05 40.42 -32.83
C LEU A 333 -22.26 41.88 -33.19
N SER A 334 -21.28 42.51 -33.85
CA SER A 334 -21.39 43.89 -34.33
C SER A 334 -22.02 43.97 -35.73
N THR A 335 -22.52 45.14 -36.11
CA THR A 335 -22.95 45.43 -37.49
C THR A 335 -21.82 45.39 -38.52
N SER A 336 -20.55 45.31 -38.09
CA SER A 336 -19.40 45.08 -38.98
C SER A 336 -19.04 43.60 -39.13
N GLY A 337 -19.83 42.70 -38.52
CA GLY A 337 -19.62 41.26 -38.55
C GLY A 337 -18.64 40.71 -37.52
N ALA A 338 -17.98 41.55 -36.72
CA ALA A 338 -17.09 41.07 -35.67
C ALA A 338 -17.91 40.38 -34.57
N TYR A 339 -17.55 39.15 -34.21
CA TYR A 339 -18.21 38.39 -33.17
C TYR A 339 -17.23 37.87 -32.11
N THR A 340 -17.77 37.64 -30.92
CA THR A 340 -17.07 36.96 -29.82
C THR A 340 -18.07 36.09 -29.10
N PHE A 341 -17.74 34.80 -28.97
CA PHE A 341 -18.46 33.85 -28.13
C PHE A 341 -17.62 33.58 -26.89
N THR A 342 -18.26 33.53 -25.73
CA THR A 342 -17.64 33.20 -24.45
C THR A 342 -18.51 32.20 -23.71
N LEU A 343 -17.98 31.01 -23.50
CA LEU A 343 -18.53 30.01 -22.60
C LEU A 343 -18.20 30.40 -21.17
N LYS A 344 -19.17 30.27 -20.26
CA LYS A 344 -19.03 30.67 -18.85
C LYS A 344 -19.45 29.60 -17.87
N GLN A 345 -20.27 28.63 -18.29
CA GLN A 345 -20.69 27.46 -17.53
C GLN A 345 -20.76 26.28 -18.49
N PRO A 346 -20.63 25.04 -17.98
CA PRO A 346 -20.75 23.83 -18.79
C PRO A 346 -22.16 23.69 -19.37
N ILE A 347 -22.28 23.06 -20.53
CA ILE A 347 -23.54 22.74 -21.21
C ILE A 347 -23.67 21.22 -21.22
N ASP A 348 -24.85 20.67 -20.88
CA ASP A 348 -24.99 19.21 -20.79
C ASP A 348 -25.07 18.58 -22.19
N HIS A 349 -24.34 17.48 -22.40
CA HIS A 349 -24.34 16.81 -23.69
C HIS A 349 -25.30 15.60 -23.72
N PRO A 350 -25.96 15.32 -24.87
CA PRO A 350 -27.04 14.33 -24.93
C PRO A 350 -26.61 12.87 -25.15
N MET A 351 -25.31 12.56 -25.26
CA MET A 351 -24.81 11.20 -25.53
C MET A 351 -23.56 10.88 -24.71
N ALA A 352 -23.58 9.79 -23.93
CA ALA A 352 -22.42 9.35 -23.15
C ALA A 352 -21.35 8.71 -24.05
N SER A 353 -20.21 9.38 -24.22
CA SER A 353 -18.99 8.85 -24.81
C SER A 353 -17.82 9.79 -24.54
N LEU A 354 -16.64 9.20 -24.30
CA LEU A 354 -15.39 9.80 -23.80
C LEU A 354 -14.92 11.18 -24.32
N GLU A 355 -15.46 11.70 -25.41
CA GLU A 355 -15.09 12.94 -26.08
C GLU A 355 -16.30 13.44 -26.89
N ASN A 356 -17.19 14.22 -26.29
CA ASN A 356 -18.43 14.66 -26.94
C ASN A 356 -18.33 16.11 -27.46
N ILE A 357 -18.81 16.36 -28.68
CA ILE A 357 -18.87 17.71 -29.28
C ILE A 357 -20.33 18.11 -29.50
N LEU A 358 -20.76 19.17 -28.81
CA LEU A 358 -22.07 19.77 -28.99
C LEU A 358 -22.02 20.99 -29.92
N GLY A 359 -22.60 20.87 -31.11
CA GLY A 359 -22.72 21.97 -32.06
C GLY A 359 -23.87 22.93 -31.73
N LEU A 360 -23.55 24.16 -31.31
CA LEU A 360 -24.49 25.24 -31.03
C LEU A 360 -24.76 26.09 -32.29
N GLY A 361 -25.95 25.93 -32.88
CA GLY A 361 -26.40 26.71 -34.04
C GLY A 361 -27.07 28.04 -33.68
N PHE A 362 -26.39 29.17 -33.90
CA PHE A 362 -26.93 30.51 -33.74
C PHE A 362 -27.50 31.05 -35.05
N THR A 363 -28.76 31.45 -35.07
CA THR A 363 -29.38 32.07 -36.26
C THR A 363 -29.20 33.58 -36.23
N ILE A 364 -28.55 34.13 -37.25
CA ILE A 364 -28.26 35.55 -37.40
C ILE A 364 -29.20 36.14 -38.44
N ALA A 365 -30.04 37.09 -38.05
CA ALA A 365 -30.86 37.90 -38.95
C ALA A 365 -30.17 39.25 -39.21
N SER A 366 -29.73 39.48 -40.44
CA SER A 366 -29.08 40.73 -40.89
C SER A 366 -30.07 41.58 -41.69
N THR A 367 -30.14 42.88 -41.42
CA THR A 367 -31.07 43.80 -42.10
C THR A 367 -30.34 44.98 -42.73
N ASP A 368 -30.48 45.12 -44.05
CA ASP A 368 -29.96 46.23 -44.84
C ASP A 368 -31.08 47.20 -45.27
N GLY A 369 -30.78 48.11 -46.21
CA GLY A 369 -31.76 49.06 -46.73
C GLY A 369 -32.84 48.44 -47.64
N VAL A 370 -32.79 47.14 -47.90
CA VAL A 370 -33.57 46.43 -48.93
C VAL A 370 -34.36 45.23 -48.35
N GLY A 371 -33.93 44.63 -47.24
CA GLY A 371 -34.64 43.54 -46.56
C GLY A 371 -33.86 42.87 -45.42
N THR A 372 -34.38 41.74 -44.92
CA THR A 372 -33.74 40.90 -43.89
C THR A 372 -33.33 39.56 -44.50
N THR A 373 -32.09 39.12 -44.29
CA THR A 373 -31.56 37.78 -44.63
C THR A 373 -31.15 37.04 -43.35
N ASN A 374 -31.11 35.71 -43.40
CA ASN A 374 -30.72 34.86 -42.27
C ASN A 374 -29.47 34.04 -42.62
N SER A 375 -28.53 33.96 -41.69
CA SER A 375 -27.31 33.12 -41.74
C SER A 375 -27.22 32.29 -40.44
N THR A 376 -26.34 31.29 -40.40
CA THR A 376 -26.12 30.48 -39.21
C THR A 376 -24.64 30.50 -38.82
N LEU A 377 -24.35 30.77 -37.55
CA LEU A 377 -23.03 30.62 -36.94
C LEU A 377 -23.04 29.35 -36.08
N MET A 378 -22.12 28.42 -36.34
CA MET A 378 -22.00 27.18 -35.58
C MET A 378 -20.81 27.30 -34.61
N ILE A 379 -21.06 27.09 -33.32
CA ILE A 379 -20.02 27.01 -32.29
C ILE A 379 -20.01 25.59 -31.74
N ASN A 380 -18.90 24.87 -31.87
CA ASN A 380 -18.73 23.57 -31.23
C ASN A 380 -18.29 23.75 -29.77
N VAL A 381 -18.89 23.00 -28.86
CA VAL A 381 -18.50 22.93 -27.45
C VAL A 381 -18.02 21.52 -27.17
N GLU A 382 -16.74 21.40 -26.84
CA GLU A 382 -16.10 20.15 -26.41
C GLU A 382 -16.36 19.90 -24.93
N ASP A 383 -16.64 18.63 -24.61
CA ASP A 383 -17.02 18.10 -23.29
C ASP A 383 -15.85 17.45 -22.56
N ASP A 384 -15.88 17.46 -21.22
CA ASP A 384 -14.82 16.89 -20.39
C ASP A 384 -15.29 15.56 -19.78
N SER A 385 -14.58 14.46 -20.07
CA SER A 385 -14.85 13.17 -19.40
C SER A 385 -14.30 13.11 -17.97
N PRO A 386 -14.92 12.34 -17.07
CA PRO A 386 -14.47 12.23 -15.69
C PRO A 386 -13.20 11.38 -15.62
N ILE A 387 -12.27 11.77 -14.74
CA ILE A 387 -10.97 11.09 -14.57
C ILE A 387 -10.96 10.39 -13.21
N ALA A 388 -10.98 9.05 -13.23
CA ALA A 388 -10.82 8.24 -12.03
C ALA A 388 -9.34 8.16 -11.61
N ALA A 389 -9.10 8.00 -10.32
CA ALA A 389 -7.75 7.76 -9.81
C ALA A 389 -7.14 6.49 -10.40
N SER A 390 -5.80 6.43 -10.46
CA SER A 390 -5.12 5.22 -10.93
C SER A 390 -5.43 4.02 -10.02
N ASN A 391 -5.50 2.82 -10.62
CA ASN A 391 -5.66 1.60 -9.82
C ASN A 391 -4.56 1.52 -8.77
N THR A 392 -4.94 1.36 -7.52
CA THR A 392 -4.01 1.45 -6.39
C THR A 392 -4.07 0.18 -5.56
N THR A 393 -2.90 -0.36 -5.22
CA THR A 393 -2.77 -1.50 -4.32
C THR A 393 -1.99 -1.09 -3.08
N TYR A 394 -2.61 -1.23 -1.91
CA TYR A 394 -1.99 -0.98 -0.61
C TYR A 394 -1.61 -2.31 0.03
N ASN A 395 -0.34 -2.45 0.40
CA ASN A 395 0.10 -3.58 1.22
C ASN A 395 -0.20 -3.26 2.69
N VAL A 396 -1.00 -4.09 3.33
CA VAL A 396 -1.43 -3.91 4.73
C VAL A 396 -0.53 -4.76 5.63
N ASP A 397 0.56 -4.15 6.13
CA ASP A 397 1.62 -4.85 6.91
C ASP A 397 1.49 -4.69 8.45
N VAL A 398 0.63 -3.77 8.92
CA VAL A 398 0.42 -3.52 10.36
C VAL A 398 -1.07 -3.33 10.67
N GLN A 399 -1.53 -3.90 11.79
CA GLN A 399 -2.91 -3.78 12.27
C GLN A 399 -2.96 -2.98 13.59
N PRO A 400 -3.79 -1.92 13.69
CA PRO A 400 -4.71 -1.40 12.66
C PRO A 400 -3.97 -0.54 11.61
N ALA A 401 -4.37 -0.68 10.34
CA ALA A 401 -3.98 0.25 9.28
C ALA A 401 -5.15 1.21 9.03
N THR A 402 -4.84 2.51 8.93
CA THR A 402 -5.74 3.50 8.35
C THR A 402 -5.10 3.96 7.05
N VAL A 403 -5.82 3.85 5.94
CA VAL A 403 -5.39 4.31 4.62
C VAL A 403 -6.44 5.27 4.11
N GLU A 404 -6.00 6.47 3.79
CA GLU A 404 -6.82 7.49 3.13
C GLU A 404 -6.41 7.60 1.66
N GLY A 405 -7.36 7.95 0.81
CA GLY A 405 -7.08 8.21 -0.60
C GLY A 405 -8.26 8.83 -1.33
N GLU A 406 -8.04 9.07 -2.62
CA GLU A 406 -9.03 9.65 -3.52
C GLU A 406 -9.39 8.65 -4.63
N LEU A 407 -10.69 8.48 -4.89
CA LEU A 407 -11.20 7.69 -6.02
C LEU A 407 -11.28 8.51 -7.31
N VAL A 408 -11.26 9.84 -7.18
CA VAL A 408 -11.56 10.80 -8.25
C VAL A 408 -10.39 11.77 -8.39
N VAL A 409 -9.90 11.94 -9.62
CA VAL A 409 -8.94 13.00 -9.96
C VAL A 409 -9.69 14.24 -10.44
N SER A 410 -10.75 14.04 -11.23
CA SER A 410 -11.65 15.10 -11.71
C SER A 410 -13.00 14.51 -12.09
N TYR A 411 -14.07 15.29 -11.92
CA TYR A 411 -15.36 15.00 -12.54
C TYR A 411 -15.62 15.85 -13.78
N GLY A 412 -14.64 16.63 -14.25
CA GLY A 412 -14.88 17.61 -15.32
C GLY A 412 -15.56 18.89 -14.82
N ALA A 413 -15.96 19.76 -15.75
CA ALA A 413 -16.51 21.09 -15.47
C ALA A 413 -17.94 21.09 -14.88
N ASP A 414 -18.70 20.02 -15.08
CA ASP A 414 -20.11 19.86 -14.71
C ASP A 414 -20.33 19.18 -13.35
N HIS A 415 -19.25 18.71 -12.70
CA HIS A 415 -19.20 17.97 -11.43
C HIS A 415 -19.82 16.55 -11.53
N GLY A 416 -19.58 15.72 -10.51
CA GLY A 416 -20.04 14.35 -10.52
C GLY A 416 -20.19 13.72 -9.14
N HIS A 417 -20.32 12.39 -9.14
CA HIS A 417 -20.42 11.57 -7.94
C HIS A 417 -19.91 10.15 -8.19
N VAL A 418 -19.65 9.41 -7.11
CA VAL A 418 -19.40 7.98 -7.15
C VAL A 418 -20.73 7.27 -7.46
N GLN A 419 -20.84 6.67 -8.64
CA GLN A 419 -22.07 6.00 -9.09
C GLN A 419 -22.26 4.66 -8.38
N SER A 420 -21.21 3.84 -8.31
CA SER A 420 -21.29 2.54 -7.67
C SER A 420 -19.96 2.00 -7.16
N ILE A 421 -20.04 1.17 -6.12
CA ILE A 421 -18.92 0.43 -5.54
C ILE A 421 -19.30 -1.05 -5.53
N THR A 422 -18.44 -1.90 -6.10
CA THR A 422 -18.62 -3.36 -6.13
C THR A 422 -17.52 -4.04 -5.33
N VAL A 423 -17.91 -4.93 -4.42
CA VAL A 423 -17.01 -5.72 -3.57
C VAL A 423 -17.49 -7.16 -3.50
N ASP A 424 -16.61 -8.13 -3.79
CA ASP A 424 -16.90 -9.58 -3.83
C ASP A 424 -18.18 -9.96 -4.61
N GLY A 425 -18.50 -9.20 -5.67
CA GLY A 425 -19.71 -9.39 -6.49
C GLY A 425 -21.01 -8.84 -5.87
N TYR A 426 -20.92 -8.05 -4.80
CA TYR A 426 -22.00 -7.26 -4.22
C TYR A 426 -21.84 -5.78 -4.61
N THR A 427 -22.81 -5.24 -5.34
CA THR A 427 -22.76 -3.87 -5.89
C THR A 427 -23.69 -2.95 -5.12
N LEU A 428 -23.16 -1.82 -4.66
CA LEU A 428 -23.86 -0.71 -4.00
C LEU A 428 -23.90 0.47 -4.97
N SER A 429 -25.10 0.93 -5.32
CA SER A 429 -25.32 2.01 -6.28
C SER A 429 -25.96 3.22 -5.60
N TYR A 430 -25.34 4.38 -5.72
CA TYR A 430 -25.84 5.65 -5.18
C TYR A 430 -26.75 6.35 -6.18
N SER A 431 -27.74 7.08 -5.66
CA SER A 431 -28.70 7.86 -6.45
C SER A 431 -28.85 9.25 -5.83
N PRO A 432 -28.26 10.30 -6.43
CA PRO A 432 -28.28 11.66 -5.88
C PRO A 432 -29.70 12.26 -5.88
N VAL A 433 -30.59 11.80 -6.77
CA VAL A 433 -31.99 12.28 -6.85
C VAL A 433 -32.79 11.91 -5.60
N THR A 434 -32.54 10.72 -5.07
CA THR A 434 -33.24 10.18 -3.90
C THR A 434 -32.42 10.28 -2.63
N ASP A 435 -31.14 10.63 -2.77
CA ASP A 435 -30.13 10.62 -1.72
C ASP A 435 -30.14 9.30 -0.95
N SER A 436 -29.94 8.20 -1.70
CA SER A 436 -30.03 6.85 -1.14
C SER A 436 -29.19 5.84 -1.92
N VAL A 437 -28.79 4.77 -1.24
CA VAL A 437 -28.01 3.66 -1.81
C VAL A 437 -28.88 2.41 -1.94
N SER A 438 -28.83 1.80 -3.12
CA SER A 438 -29.48 0.51 -3.43
C SER A 438 -28.43 -0.58 -3.64
N ALA A 439 -28.79 -1.84 -3.37
CA ALA A 439 -27.85 -2.95 -3.42
C ALA A 439 -28.33 -4.08 -4.35
N SER A 440 -27.39 -4.76 -5.01
CA SER A 440 -27.66 -5.94 -5.84
C SER A 440 -26.51 -6.95 -5.78
N GLY A 441 -26.79 -8.23 -6.04
CA GLY A 441 -25.81 -9.32 -5.90
C GLY A 441 -25.97 -10.15 -4.62
N ALA A 442 -25.04 -11.08 -4.38
CA ALA A 442 -25.04 -11.93 -3.19
C ALA A 442 -24.15 -11.32 -2.11
N ALA A 443 -24.73 -10.87 -1.00
CA ALA A 443 -24.03 -10.07 0.01
C ALA A 443 -22.93 -10.80 0.81
N GLY A 444 -22.93 -12.13 0.86
CA GLY A 444 -21.99 -12.85 1.75
C GLY A 444 -22.10 -12.37 3.20
N SER A 445 -20.98 -11.88 3.76
CA SER A 445 -20.86 -11.23 5.09
C SER A 445 -20.88 -9.69 5.05
N ILE A 446 -21.04 -9.08 3.87
CA ILE A 446 -20.98 -7.63 3.67
C ILE A 446 -22.24 -6.96 4.22
N THR A 447 -22.04 -5.90 5.00
CA THR A 447 -23.08 -4.99 5.48
C THR A 447 -22.73 -3.56 5.08
N TYR A 448 -23.73 -2.68 4.98
CA TYR A 448 -23.50 -1.28 4.65
C TYR A 448 -24.48 -0.35 5.37
N SER A 449 -24.08 0.89 5.55
CA SER A 449 -24.93 1.98 6.00
C SER A 449 -24.63 3.25 5.21
N PHE A 450 -25.67 4.00 4.85
CA PHE A 450 -25.53 5.28 4.15
C PHE A 450 -26.05 6.41 5.03
N ASN A 451 -25.26 7.47 5.17
CA ASN A 451 -25.61 8.67 5.90
C ASN A 451 -25.86 9.85 4.94
N ALA A 452 -27.12 10.07 4.61
CA ALA A 452 -27.61 11.17 3.76
C ALA A 452 -27.25 12.59 4.25
N ALA A 453 -26.81 12.77 5.52
CA ALA A 453 -26.49 14.11 6.02
C ALA A 453 -25.10 14.60 5.55
N ASN A 454 -24.22 13.68 5.19
CA ASN A 454 -22.84 13.92 4.78
C ASN A 454 -22.41 13.05 3.60
N ASP A 455 -23.37 12.47 2.87
CA ASP A 455 -23.16 11.67 1.65
C ASP A 455 -22.19 10.48 1.81
N GLU A 456 -21.99 10.00 3.05
CA GLU A 456 -21.04 8.91 3.34
C GLU A 456 -21.68 7.52 3.25
N LEU A 457 -21.05 6.64 2.47
CA LEU A 457 -21.33 5.22 2.43
C LEU A 457 -20.28 4.45 3.22
N THR A 458 -20.69 3.82 4.31
CA THR A 458 -19.87 2.89 5.08
C THR A 458 -20.16 1.45 4.64
N ILE A 459 -19.12 0.74 4.23
CA ILE A 459 -19.16 -0.66 3.80
C ILE A 459 -18.32 -1.47 4.79
N ASN A 460 -18.89 -2.53 5.35
CA ASN A 460 -18.22 -3.43 6.28
C ASN A 460 -18.28 -4.86 5.74
N LYS A 461 -17.13 -5.49 5.48
CA LYS A 461 -17.04 -6.85 4.93
C LYS A 461 -17.43 -7.97 5.91
N GLY A 462 -17.61 -7.66 7.19
CA GLY A 462 -17.86 -8.63 8.25
C GLY A 462 -16.60 -9.36 8.75
N THR A 463 -15.44 -9.05 8.16
CA THR A 463 -14.08 -9.54 8.49
C THR A 463 -13.27 -8.55 9.34
N GLY A 464 -13.86 -7.42 9.73
CA GLY A 464 -13.18 -6.33 10.44
C GLY A 464 -12.72 -5.17 9.56
N GLU A 465 -12.86 -5.27 8.24
CA GLU A 465 -12.54 -4.20 7.27
C GLU A 465 -13.74 -3.27 7.10
N VAL A 466 -13.48 -1.96 7.18
CA VAL A 466 -14.45 -0.90 6.98
C VAL A 466 -13.90 0.10 5.97
N LEU A 467 -14.60 0.25 4.84
CA LEU A 467 -14.38 1.30 3.87
C LEU A 467 -15.48 2.36 4.04
N VAL A 468 -15.11 3.61 4.26
CA VAL A 468 -16.02 4.76 4.24
C VAL A 468 -15.68 5.59 3.02
N VAL A 469 -16.68 5.86 2.18
CA VAL A 469 -16.51 6.69 0.98
C VAL A 469 -17.49 7.84 1.03
N ASP A 470 -17.01 9.06 0.83
CA ASP A 470 -17.85 10.20 0.49
C ASP A 470 -18.29 10.06 -0.97
N MET A 471 -19.59 9.83 -1.17
CA MET A 471 -20.13 9.51 -2.49
C MET A 471 -20.16 10.71 -3.43
N LEU A 472 -19.94 11.94 -2.94
CA LEU A 472 -19.90 13.14 -3.76
C LEU A 472 -18.46 13.49 -4.12
N THR A 473 -17.54 13.48 -3.15
CA THR A 473 -16.14 13.89 -3.38
C THR A 473 -15.25 12.76 -3.90
N GLY A 474 -15.53 11.50 -3.55
CA GLY A 474 -14.68 10.36 -3.88
C GLY A 474 -13.55 10.11 -2.87
N HIS A 475 -13.45 10.93 -1.81
CA HIS A 475 -12.52 10.68 -0.71
C HIS A 475 -12.95 9.41 0.04
N TYR A 476 -11.98 8.55 0.35
CA TYR A 476 -12.24 7.34 1.11
C TYR A 476 -11.25 7.15 2.25
N SER A 477 -11.79 6.61 3.35
CA SER A 477 -11.02 6.04 4.44
C SER A 477 -11.21 4.54 4.46
N TYR A 478 -10.12 3.82 4.51
CA TYR A 478 -10.10 2.39 4.80
C TYR A 478 -9.52 2.20 6.19
N SER A 479 -10.26 1.46 7.02
CA SER A 479 -9.78 1.03 8.32
C SER A 479 -9.97 -0.47 8.48
N SER A 480 -8.96 -1.11 9.05
CA SER A 480 -9.08 -2.46 9.55
C SER A 480 -9.13 -2.41 11.07
N LEU A 481 -10.21 -2.97 11.64
CA LEU A 481 -10.37 -3.06 13.08
C LEU A 481 -9.30 -4.00 13.65
N ALA A 482 -8.42 -3.46 14.49
CA ALA A 482 -7.61 -4.26 15.37
C ALA A 482 -8.52 -5.10 16.28
N ILE A 483 -8.37 -6.43 16.24
CA ILE A 483 -8.58 -7.18 17.48
C ILE A 483 -7.42 -6.76 18.36
N THR A 484 -7.70 -6.01 19.42
CA THR A 484 -6.86 -6.12 20.59
C THR A 484 -7.09 -7.53 21.12
N GLU A 485 -6.31 -8.51 20.64
CA GLU A 485 -5.96 -9.64 21.50
C GLU A 485 -5.24 -8.99 22.68
N THR A 486 -6.00 -8.64 23.72
CA THR A 486 -5.41 -8.25 24.99
C THR A 486 -4.37 -9.31 25.30
N ALA A 487 -3.10 -8.94 25.44
CA ALA A 487 -2.04 -9.90 25.71
C ALA A 487 -2.47 -10.80 26.88
N GLN A 488 -2.85 -12.03 26.55
CA GLN A 488 -3.40 -12.97 27.49
C GLN A 488 -2.20 -13.72 28.04
N ALA A 489 -1.74 -13.29 29.22
CA ALA A 489 -0.58 -13.91 29.82
C ALA A 489 -0.78 -15.44 29.97
N PRO A 490 0.28 -16.24 29.75
CA PRO A 490 0.23 -17.67 29.98
C PRO A 490 -0.28 -18.00 31.39
N ILE A 491 -0.95 -19.13 31.55
CA ILE A 491 -1.39 -19.66 32.84
C ILE A 491 -0.50 -20.85 33.18
N VAL A 492 0.26 -20.75 34.28
CA VAL A 492 1.12 -21.84 34.76
C VAL A 492 0.68 -22.35 36.13
N GLY A 493 0.83 -23.66 36.37
CA GLY A 493 0.38 -24.32 37.59
C GLY A 493 1.35 -25.39 38.10
N ILE A 494 1.41 -25.54 39.43
CA ILE A 494 2.11 -26.63 40.12
C ILE A 494 1.08 -27.32 41.04
N ASN A 495 0.89 -28.63 40.87
CA ASN A 495 -0.06 -29.45 41.63
C ASN A 495 -1.51 -28.90 41.58
N LYS A 496 -1.90 -28.36 40.41
CA LYS A 496 -3.24 -27.87 40.10
C LYS A 496 -3.71 -28.53 38.81
N SER A 497 -4.91 -29.10 38.82
CA SER A 497 -5.55 -29.68 37.64
C SER A 497 -6.17 -28.57 36.78
N ALA A 498 -5.40 -28.04 35.83
CA ALA A 498 -5.99 -27.51 34.61
C ALA A 498 -6.10 -28.68 33.61
N SER A 499 -7.24 -28.81 32.92
CA SER A 499 -7.48 -29.87 31.94
C SER A 499 -6.31 -30.00 30.95
N LEU A 500 -5.85 -31.24 30.71
CA LEU A 500 -4.68 -31.59 29.87
C LEU A 500 -4.74 -30.99 28.46
N LEU A 501 -5.94 -30.67 27.97
CA LEU A 501 -6.15 -30.35 26.56
C LEU A 501 -6.12 -28.86 26.21
N GLY A 502 -5.91 -27.94 27.16
CA GLY A 502 -6.08 -26.51 26.85
C GLY A 502 -7.52 -26.12 26.43
N LEU A 503 -8.47 -27.07 26.42
CA LEU A 503 -9.89 -26.79 26.25
C LEU A 503 -10.41 -26.13 27.53
N VAL A 504 -10.64 -24.83 27.45
CA VAL A 504 -11.58 -24.17 28.35
C VAL A 504 -12.88 -24.99 28.32
N ASN A 505 -13.32 -25.49 29.49
CA ASN A 505 -14.55 -26.28 29.70
C ASN A 505 -14.53 -27.80 29.37
N ALA A 506 -13.40 -28.47 29.15
CA ALA A 506 -13.40 -29.95 29.11
C ALA A 506 -13.89 -30.59 30.43
N ASP A 507 -13.58 -29.95 31.56
CA ASP A 507 -14.10 -30.31 32.89
C ASP A 507 -15.64 -30.18 32.98
N ALA A 508 -16.25 -29.31 32.15
CA ALA A 508 -17.70 -29.10 32.13
C ALA A 508 -18.45 -30.22 31.38
N LEU A 509 -17.76 -30.99 30.53
CA LEU A 509 -18.30 -32.16 29.85
C LEU A 509 -18.06 -33.48 30.61
N GLY A 510 -17.21 -33.46 31.65
CA GLY A 510 -16.94 -34.63 32.49
C GLY A 510 -16.26 -35.79 31.76
N LEU A 511 -15.60 -35.50 30.64
CA LEU A 511 -15.05 -36.50 29.73
C LEU A 511 -13.64 -36.97 30.13
N ILE A 512 -12.88 -36.21 30.92
CA ILE A 512 -11.44 -36.46 31.12
C ILE A 512 -11.04 -36.35 32.60
N GLY A 513 -10.57 -37.45 33.19
CA GLY A 513 -10.13 -37.58 34.59
C GLY A 513 -8.60 -37.58 34.81
N ILE A 514 -7.82 -37.54 33.74
CA ILE A 514 -6.36 -37.80 33.76
C ILE A 514 -5.51 -36.74 34.51
N GLY A 515 -6.07 -35.58 34.85
CA GLY A 515 -5.34 -34.45 35.45
C GLY A 515 -4.99 -34.56 36.94
N THR A 516 -5.39 -35.63 37.65
CA THR A 516 -5.13 -35.76 39.10
C THR A 516 -3.70 -36.11 39.45
N ASN A 517 -2.88 -36.54 38.47
CA ASN A 517 -1.51 -37.03 38.67
C ASN A 517 -0.45 -36.16 37.97
N GLN A 518 -0.82 -35.02 37.38
CA GLN A 518 0.12 -34.13 36.68
C GLN A 518 0.67 -33.05 37.61
N LEU A 519 2.00 -32.99 37.75
CA LEU A 519 2.66 -32.04 38.65
C LEU A 519 2.73 -30.62 38.08
N LEU A 520 2.92 -30.45 36.77
CA LEU A 520 3.23 -29.19 36.10
C LEU A 520 2.28 -28.93 34.94
N THR A 521 1.77 -27.70 34.81
CA THR A 521 0.90 -27.28 33.70
C THR A 521 1.30 -25.89 33.18
N ALA A 522 1.16 -25.67 31.88
CA ALA A 522 1.35 -24.40 31.21
C ALA A 522 0.40 -24.29 30.02
N ILE A 523 -0.49 -23.31 30.01
CA ILE A 523 -1.52 -23.12 28.97
C ILE A 523 -1.56 -21.65 28.60
N ASP A 524 -1.60 -21.32 27.31
CA ASP A 524 -1.95 -19.98 26.85
C ASP A 524 -3.33 -19.97 26.18
N PRO A 525 -4.25 -19.05 26.52
CA PRO A 525 -5.55 -18.94 25.84
C PRO A 525 -5.50 -18.85 24.31
N ASN A 526 -4.43 -18.29 23.73
CA ASN A 526 -4.26 -18.14 22.27
C ASN A 526 -3.38 -19.27 21.64
N ASN A 527 -2.88 -20.21 22.46
CA ASN A 527 -2.03 -21.33 22.06
C ASN A 527 -0.65 -20.97 21.44
N ASP A 528 0.02 -19.91 21.91
CA ASP A 528 1.25 -19.39 21.29
C ASP A 528 2.53 -19.44 22.18
N ILE A 529 2.57 -20.32 23.20
CA ILE A 529 3.71 -20.44 24.13
C ILE A 529 5.03 -20.66 23.39
N LYS A 530 6.00 -19.74 23.52
CA LYS A 530 7.34 -19.87 22.92
C LYS A 530 8.30 -20.68 23.76
N SER A 531 8.23 -20.54 25.08
CA SER A 531 9.23 -21.11 26.00
C SER A 531 8.63 -21.43 27.35
N VAL A 532 9.02 -22.57 27.92
CA VAL A 532 8.74 -22.93 29.31
C VAL A 532 10.04 -23.23 30.04
N VAL A 533 10.21 -22.67 31.23
CA VAL A 533 11.35 -22.95 32.12
C VAL A 533 10.84 -23.62 33.39
N VAL A 534 11.32 -24.82 33.67
CA VAL A 534 11.07 -25.54 34.92
C VAL A 534 12.36 -25.58 35.74
N ASN A 535 12.30 -25.14 36.99
CA ASN A 535 13.43 -25.21 37.92
C ASN A 535 13.06 -26.07 39.12
N ALA A 536 13.94 -26.98 39.52
CA ALA A 536 13.86 -27.69 40.79
C ALA A 536 15.19 -27.55 41.54
N GLY A 537 15.11 -27.13 42.81
CA GLY A 537 16.31 -27.00 43.64
C GLY A 537 16.01 -27.02 45.13
N ALA A 538 17.02 -27.37 45.93
CA ALA A 538 16.97 -27.28 47.39
C ALA A 538 18.01 -26.27 47.89
N ALA A 539 17.60 -25.35 48.76
CA ALA A 539 18.49 -24.34 49.32
C ALA A 539 19.67 -24.95 50.11
N ILE A 540 19.42 -26.05 50.83
CA ILE A 540 20.41 -26.84 51.56
C ILE A 540 20.00 -28.31 51.49
N SER A 541 20.79 -29.16 50.83
CA SER A 541 20.70 -30.62 50.96
C SER A 541 21.75 -31.09 51.97
N ILE A 542 21.39 -31.98 52.89
CA ILE A 542 22.35 -32.65 53.78
C ILE A 542 22.17 -34.14 53.56
N GLY A 543 22.92 -34.69 52.61
CA GLY A 543 22.86 -36.11 52.26
C GLY A 543 24.22 -36.63 51.77
N VAL A 544 24.47 -37.92 51.99
CA VAL A 544 25.65 -38.61 51.48
C VAL A 544 25.29 -39.13 50.08
N LEU A 545 25.76 -38.45 49.02
CA LEU A 545 25.56 -38.82 47.61
C LEU A 545 24.11 -38.73 47.08
N ASN A 546 23.20 -38.00 47.75
CA ASN A 546 21.82 -37.82 47.29
C ASN A 546 21.70 -36.49 46.51
N TYR A 547 21.19 -36.53 45.28
CA TYR A 547 20.85 -35.36 44.46
C TYR A 547 19.47 -35.50 43.80
N TYR A 548 18.82 -34.36 43.54
CA TYR A 548 17.56 -34.28 42.82
C TYR A 548 17.82 -33.85 41.38
N LYS A 549 17.14 -34.48 40.43
CA LYS A 549 17.21 -34.17 39.00
C LYS A 549 15.79 -34.16 38.43
N LEU A 550 15.52 -33.28 37.48
CA LEU A 550 14.31 -33.39 36.66
C LEU A 550 14.56 -34.43 35.56
N ASP A 551 13.79 -35.51 35.59
CA ASP A 551 13.72 -36.47 34.49
C ASP A 551 12.48 -36.17 33.64
N TRP A 552 12.56 -36.50 32.36
CA TRP A 552 11.59 -36.19 31.31
C TRP A 552 11.71 -37.22 30.18
N SER A 553 10.67 -37.36 29.35
CA SER A 553 10.68 -38.30 28.22
C SER A 553 11.43 -37.76 27.00
N VAL A 554 12.55 -38.42 26.65
CA VAL A 554 13.38 -38.04 25.50
C VAL A 554 12.67 -38.35 24.18
N GLU A 555 12.01 -39.49 24.13
CA GLU A 555 11.25 -39.97 22.99
C GLU A 555 10.06 -39.04 22.70
N MET A 556 9.30 -38.64 23.73
CA MET A 556 8.18 -37.69 23.57
C MET A 556 8.63 -36.31 23.10
N ALA A 557 9.75 -35.80 23.62
CA ALA A 557 10.28 -34.52 23.17
C ALA A 557 10.65 -34.56 21.69
N ALA A 558 11.28 -35.65 21.24
CA ALA A 558 11.64 -35.83 19.83
C ALA A 558 10.39 -35.90 18.93
N GLU A 559 9.38 -36.66 19.34
CA GLU A 559 8.11 -36.82 18.62
C GLU A 559 7.37 -35.48 18.47
N PHE A 560 7.27 -34.71 19.56
CA PHE A 560 6.56 -33.43 19.56
C PHE A 560 7.37 -32.26 18.99
N GLY A 561 8.60 -32.51 18.52
CA GLY A 561 9.48 -31.43 18.04
C GLY A 561 9.87 -30.46 19.15
N ILE A 562 9.94 -30.92 20.40
CA ILE A 562 10.32 -30.14 21.57
C ILE A 562 11.84 -30.24 21.77
N LYS A 563 12.48 -29.09 21.93
CA LYS A 563 13.86 -28.96 22.33
C LYS A 563 13.94 -28.70 23.83
N VAL A 564 14.63 -29.59 24.55
CA VAL A 564 14.89 -29.46 25.98
C VAL A 564 16.37 -29.18 26.21
N VAL A 565 16.69 -28.06 26.86
CA VAL A 565 18.03 -27.72 27.34
C VAL A 565 18.07 -27.91 28.85
N GLU A 566 18.88 -28.87 29.29
CA GLU A 566 19.06 -29.19 30.71
C GLU A 566 20.33 -28.50 31.26
N GLU A 567 20.16 -27.74 32.33
CA GLU A 567 21.23 -27.08 33.08
C GLU A 567 21.22 -27.59 34.53
N ASN A 568 22.24 -28.37 34.91
CA ASN A 568 22.37 -28.94 36.25
C ASN A 568 23.63 -28.41 36.95
N ASP A 569 23.51 -27.96 38.20
CA ASP A 569 24.65 -27.62 39.06
C ASP A 569 24.68 -28.52 40.31
N ILE A 570 25.76 -29.29 40.45
CA ILE A 570 25.97 -30.24 41.56
C ILE A 570 27.27 -29.90 42.26
N VAL A 571 27.16 -29.23 43.41
CA VAL A 571 28.32 -28.90 44.24
C VAL A 571 28.55 -29.99 45.30
N ASN A 572 29.60 -30.81 45.09
CA ASN A 572 30.03 -31.85 46.00
C ASN A 572 31.18 -31.38 46.89
N LEU A 573 30.91 -31.10 48.17
CA LEU A 573 31.94 -30.85 49.19
C LEU A 573 32.03 -32.06 50.14
N LEU A 574 33.13 -32.83 50.03
CA LEU A 574 33.60 -33.78 51.05
C LEU A 574 32.49 -34.67 51.69
N LEU A 575 31.92 -35.59 50.90
CA LEU A 575 30.84 -36.52 51.29
C LEU A 575 29.47 -35.89 51.62
N VAL A 576 29.28 -34.59 51.34
CA VAL A 576 27.99 -33.88 51.48
C VAL A 576 27.67 -33.14 50.17
N THR A 577 26.49 -33.37 49.59
CA THR A 577 25.95 -32.53 48.50
C THR A 577 25.42 -31.24 49.11
N THR A 578 26.03 -30.08 48.84
CA THR A 578 25.63 -28.83 49.53
C THR A 578 24.51 -28.07 48.81
N GLN A 579 24.41 -28.21 47.49
CA GLN A 579 23.34 -27.66 46.64
C GLN A 579 23.12 -28.60 45.44
N SER A 580 21.86 -28.82 45.08
CA SER A 580 21.47 -29.51 43.85
C SER A 580 20.41 -28.65 43.16
N TYR A 581 20.71 -28.24 41.93
CA TYR A 581 19.86 -27.41 41.09
C TYR A 581 19.72 -28.08 39.72
N SER A 582 18.49 -28.19 39.23
CA SER A 582 18.15 -28.73 37.91
C SER A 582 17.17 -27.79 37.22
N LYS A 583 17.51 -27.35 36.01
CA LYS A 583 16.69 -26.46 35.17
C LYS A 583 16.47 -27.11 33.82
N LEU A 584 15.21 -27.16 33.38
CA LEU A 584 14.81 -27.50 32.03
C LEU A 584 14.32 -26.24 31.34
N THR A 585 14.90 -25.92 30.18
CA THR A 585 14.37 -24.91 29.24
C THR A 585 13.76 -25.66 28.07
N ILE A 586 12.47 -25.48 27.86
CA ILE A 586 11.64 -26.21 26.90
C ILE A 586 11.22 -25.21 25.82
N THR A 587 11.65 -25.44 24.60
CA THR A 587 11.32 -24.62 23.41
C THR A 587 10.91 -25.51 22.25
N SER A 588 10.31 -24.97 21.20
CA SER A 588 10.15 -25.72 19.95
C SER A 588 11.51 -25.91 19.24
N LEU A 589 11.69 -27.05 18.57
CA LEU A 589 12.87 -27.36 17.76
C LEU A 589 12.99 -26.46 16.53
N ASP A 590 11.87 -26.01 15.97
CA ASP A 590 11.79 -25.10 14.83
C ASP A 590 11.79 -23.61 15.23
N GLY A 591 11.76 -23.31 16.54
CA GLY A 591 11.70 -21.95 17.08
C GLY A 591 10.31 -21.30 17.02
N GLY A 592 9.26 -22.01 16.57
CA GLY A 592 7.86 -21.59 16.61
C GLY A 592 7.22 -21.72 18.00
N PRO A 593 5.91 -21.37 18.13
CA PRO A 593 5.15 -21.64 19.34
C PRO A 593 4.97 -23.16 19.55
N ILE A 594 4.87 -23.55 20.82
CA ILE A 594 4.59 -24.91 21.26
C ILE A 594 3.09 -25.01 21.51
N ASP A 595 2.45 -25.97 20.85
CA ASP A 595 1.05 -26.29 21.09
C ASP A 595 0.82 -26.72 22.56
N ASN A 596 -0.19 -26.14 23.20
CA ASN A 596 -0.57 -26.36 24.61
C ASN A 596 -0.77 -27.84 24.92
N LEU A 597 -1.36 -28.61 24.01
CA LEU A 597 -1.60 -30.04 24.23
C LEU A 597 -0.27 -30.79 24.26
N LYS A 598 0.56 -30.62 23.23
CA LYS A 598 1.89 -31.24 23.16
C LYS A 598 2.76 -30.84 24.35
N LEU A 599 2.69 -29.59 24.77
CA LEU A 599 3.41 -29.07 25.92
C LEU A 599 2.94 -29.70 27.23
N ASN A 600 1.64 -29.75 27.50
CA ASN A 600 1.13 -30.32 28.76
C ASN A 600 1.26 -31.84 28.81
N GLU A 601 1.19 -32.54 27.68
CA GLU A 601 1.55 -33.96 27.61
C GLU A 601 3.03 -34.18 27.92
N PHE A 602 3.91 -33.37 27.35
CA PHE A 602 5.33 -33.41 27.67
C PHE A 602 5.60 -33.14 29.16
N LEU A 603 4.98 -32.09 29.72
CA LEU A 603 5.09 -31.73 31.13
C LEU A 603 4.55 -32.83 32.07
N ALA A 604 3.64 -33.69 31.61
CA ALA A 604 3.18 -34.84 32.39
C ALA A 604 4.28 -35.89 32.59
N THR A 605 5.31 -35.93 31.73
CA THR A 605 6.49 -36.81 31.90
C THR A 605 7.56 -36.19 32.79
N VAL A 606 7.45 -34.89 33.12
CA VAL A 606 8.45 -34.19 33.92
C VAL A 606 8.21 -34.45 35.40
N TYR A 607 9.14 -35.16 36.05
CA TYR A 607 9.08 -35.43 37.49
C TYR A 607 10.45 -35.28 38.17
N VAL A 608 10.42 -35.13 39.49
CA VAL A 608 11.63 -35.01 40.31
C VAL A 608 12.12 -36.40 40.67
N HIS A 609 13.25 -36.82 40.10
CA HIS A 609 13.91 -38.08 40.42
C HIS A 609 14.96 -37.89 41.52
N GLN A 610 14.94 -38.75 42.54
CA GLN A 610 15.96 -38.78 43.60
C GLN A 610 16.95 -39.93 43.34
N TYR A 611 18.23 -39.58 43.14
CA TYR A 611 19.30 -40.57 42.99
C TYR A 611 20.08 -40.69 44.32
N GLY A 612 20.17 -41.90 44.91
CA GLY A 612 20.99 -42.16 46.11
C GLY A 612 20.45 -43.22 47.09
N ILE A 613 21.00 -43.28 48.32
CA ILE A 613 20.59 -44.23 49.37
C ILE A 613 19.67 -43.57 50.41
N ASP A 614 18.58 -44.26 50.74
CA ASP A 614 17.47 -43.79 51.59
C ASP A 614 17.82 -43.80 53.10
N LEU A 615 18.66 -42.85 53.50
CA LEU A 615 19.00 -42.60 54.92
C LEU A 615 18.75 -41.12 55.22
N VAL A 616 17.47 -40.74 55.41
CA VAL A 616 17.01 -39.45 55.96
C VAL A 616 17.72 -38.23 55.35
N SER A 617 17.27 -37.81 54.16
CA SER A 617 17.60 -36.49 53.62
C SER A 617 16.71 -35.44 54.30
N LEU A 618 17.30 -34.54 55.10
CA LEU A 618 16.65 -33.30 55.53
C LEU A 618 17.01 -32.21 54.52
N GLY A 619 16.33 -32.21 53.38
CA GLY A 619 16.33 -31.05 52.49
C GLY A 619 15.50 -29.97 53.16
N ILE A 620 16.12 -28.92 53.70
CA ILE A 620 15.35 -27.78 54.20
C ILE A 620 15.06 -26.92 52.97
N VAL A 621 13.81 -26.97 52.52
CA VAL A 621 13.20 -26.14 51.47
C VAL A 621 13.49 -26.56 50.01
N PRO A 622 13.10 -27.76 49.52
CA PRO A 622 12.93 -27.99 48.09
C PRO A 622 11.87 -27.05 47.50
N THR A 623 12.24 -26.32 46.45
CA THR A 623 11.36 -25.45 45.68
C THR A 623 11.37 -25.89 44.22
N ILE A 624 10.18 -26.03 43.64
CA ILE A 624 9.98 -26.17 42.20
C ILE A 624 9.30 -24.91 41.67
N SER A 625 9.73 -24.42 40.51
CA SER A 625 9.07 -23.32 39.80
C SER A 625 8.87 -23.66 38.34
N ILE A 626 7.83 -23.08 37.75
CA ILE A 626 7.55 -23.12 36.32
C ILE A 626 7.25 -21.71 35.86
N SER A 627 7.81 -21.32 34.72
CA SER A 627 7.46 -20.09 34.01
C SER A 627 7.23 -20.38 32.54
N ALA A 628 6.24 -19.73 31.93
CA ALA A 628 5.95 -19.81 30.51
C ALA A 628 5.96 -18.41 29.90
N THR A 629 6.50 -18.29 28.69
CA THR A 629 6.59 -17.06 27.90
C THR A 629 5.89 -17.28 26.57
N ASP A 630 4.95 -16.41 26.22
CA ASP A 630 4.20 -16.44 24.96
C ASP A 630 4.97 -15.85 23.77
N SER A 631 4.32 -15.76 22.61
CA SER A 631 4.89 -15.14 21.40
C SER A 631 4.90 -13.61 21.43
N GLN A 632 4.20 -12.99 22.38
CA GLN A 632 4.15 -11.55 22.67
C GLN A 632 5.01 -11.19 23.91
N PRO A 633 6.16 -11.85 24.07
CA PRO A 633 6.99 -11.99 25.28
C PRO A 633 6.38 -11.89 26.70
N VAL A 634 5.07 -12.07 26.90
CA VAL A 634 4.45 -12.03 28.23
C VAL A 634 4.79 -13.30 28.99
N THR A 635 5.32 -13.14 30.19
CA THR A 635 5.79 -14.25 31.01
C THR A 635 4.97 -14.37 32.30
N SER A 636 4.46 -15.58 32.54
CA SER A 636 3.85 -15.95 33.82
C SER A 636 4.72 -16.95 34.56
N SER A 637 4.77 -16.85 35.89
CA SER A 637 5.52 -17.78 36.73
C SER A 637 4.78 -18.18 38.00
N THR A 638 5.05 -19.38 38.49
CA THR A 638 4.63 -19.83 39.81
C THR A 638 5.69 -20.71 40.46
N SER A 639 5.67 -20.79 41.79
CA SER A 639 6.60 -21.63 42.55
C SER A 639 5.91 -22.30 43.73
N TYR A 640 6.39 -23.49 44.08
CA TYR A 640 5.91 -24.27 45.22
C TYR A 640 7.07 -24.76 46.06
N THR A 641 6.92 -24.66 47.38
CA THR A 641 7.95 -24.97 48.36
C THR A 641 7.41 -25.92 49.43
N ASP A 642 8.03 -27.09 49.61
CA ASP A 642 7.70 -28.04 50.68
C ASP A 642 8.75 -27.98 51.80
N LEU A 643 8.35 -27.64 53.03
CA LEU A 643 9.27 -27.48 54.16
C LEU A 643 9.77 -28.81 54.74
N LEU A 644 9.12 -29.93 54.41
CA LEU A 644 9.46 -31.27 54.93
C LEU A 644 9.79 -32.28 53.83
N GLY A 645 9.63 -31.92 52.55
CA GLY A 645 9.95 -32.78 51.41
C GLY A 645 9.18 -34.10 51.40
N VAL A 646 8.05 -34.24 52.09
CA VAL A 646 7.35 -35.54 52.23
C VAL A 646 6.31 -35.74 51.13
N SER A 647 5.80 -34.67 50.52
CA SER A 647 4.75 -34.79 49.48
C SER A 647 5.27 -34.64 48.05
N LEU A 648 6.34 -33.86 47.83
CA LEU A 648 6.96 -33.71 46.50
C LEU A 648 7.99 -34.78 46.15
N LEU A 649 8.52 -35.49 47.16
CA LEU A 649 9.60 -36.46 47.00
C LEU A 649 9.12 -37.90 47.20
N ASP A 650 7.82 -38.15 47.17
CA ASP A 650 7.31 -39.52 47.17
C ASP A 650 7.65 -40.14 45.81
N PRO A 651 8.53 -41.16 45.72
CA PRO A 651 8.80 -41.85 44.46
C PRO A 651 7.59 -42.65 43.95
N SER A 652 6.47 -42.70 44.69
CA SER A 652 5.17 -43.13 44.17
C SER A 652 4.40 -42.02 43.42
N ASN A 653 4.98 -40.82 43.31
CA ASN A 653 4.59 -39.75 42.36
C ASN A 653 5.25 -39.91 40.97
N ASP A 654 5.71 -41.12 40.62
CA ASP A 654 5.78 -41.55 39.21
C ASP A 654 4.47 -41.09 38.54
N PRO A 655 4.47 -40.45 37.35
CA PRO A 655 3.23 -40.07 36.67
C PRO A 655 2.35 -41.32 36.47
N ALA A 656 1.50 -41.59 37.47
CA ALA A 656 0.76 -42.83 37.56
C ALA A 656 -0.15 -42.89 36.34
N GLY A 657 0.09 -43.90 35.50
CA GLY A 657 -0.64 -44.15 34.26
C GLY A 657 0.18 -43.94 32.97
N VAL A 658 1.39 -43.38 32.99
CA VAL A 658 2.19 -43.24 31.75
C VAL A 658 2.92 -44.54 31.40
N VAL A 659 2.68 -45.07 30.20
CA VAL A 659 3.30 -46.27 29.65
C VAL A 659 3.90 -45.93 28.28
N GLU A 660 5.22 -46.00 28.18
CA GLU A 660 5.96 -45.61 26.98
C GLU A 660 6.56 -46.81 26.25
N GLY A 661 6.47 -46.77 24.92
CA GLY A 661 7.07 -47.68 23.98
C GLY A 661 8.50 -47.28 23.60
N THR A 662 8.90 -47.68 22.40
CA THR A 662 10.21 -47.39 21.81
C THR A 662 10.03 -47.11 20.32
N SER A 663 11.07 -46.75 19.59
CA SER A 663 11.00 -46.63 18.13
C SER A 663 10.89 -47.98 17.37
N GLY A 664 10.44 -49.04 18.02
CA GLY A 664 10.27 -50.38 17.45
C GLY A 664 8.84 -50.88 17.62
N ILE A 665 8.57 -52.14 17.25
CA ILE A 665 7.23 -52.73 17.45
C ILE A 665 6.99 -53.02 18.93
N ASN A 666 5.97 -52.40 19.50
CA ASN A 666 5.60 -52.46 20.91
C ASN A 666 4.23 -53.11 21.15
N THR A 667 4.04 -53.65 22.36
CA THR A 667 2.73 -54.09 22.86
C THR A 667 2.56 -53.51 24.25
N LEU A 668 1.71 -52.50 24.37
CA LEU A 668 1.50 -51.72 25.60
C LEU A 668 0.11 -52.03 26.14
N ASN A 669 0.02 -52.25 27.44
CA ASN A 669 -1.24 -52.52 28.12
C ASN A 669 -1.35 -51.58 29.32
N GLY A 670 -2.45 -50.85 29.39
CA GLY A 670 -2.86 -50.07 30.54
C GLY A 670 -3.31 -50.96 31.70
N THR A 671 -3.84 -50.30 32.72
CA THR A 671 -4.25 -50.83 34.00
C THR A 671 -5.78 -50.92 34.09
N ASN A 672 -6.38 -50.61 35.24
CA ASN A 672 -7.84 -50.44 35.34
C ASN A 672 -8.19 -49.01 35.81
N GLY A 673 -7.22 -48.10 35.77
CA GLY A 673 -7.39 -46.68 36.03
C GLY A 673 -7.08 -45.89 34.77
N ASP A 674 -7.11 -44.57 34.85
CA ASP A 674 -6.87 -43.72 33.69
C ASP A 674 -5.39 -43.75 33.29
N ASP A 675 -5.08 -44.27 32.11
CA ASP A 675 -3.72 -44.48 31.60
C ASP A 675 -3.38 -43.60 30.38
N ARG A 676 -2.09 -43.45 30.10
CA ARG A 676 -1.52 -42.74 28.95
C ARG A 676 -0.49 -43.64 28.27
N LEU A 677 -0.81 -44.14 27.09
CA LEU A 677 0.02 -45.09 26.36
C LEU A 677 0.60 -44.42 25.12
N TYR A 678 1.93 -44.48 24.96
CA TYR A 678 2.66 -43.88 23.83
C TYR A 678 3.48 -44.95 23.10
N GLY A 679 3.13 -45.30 21.86
CA GLY A 679 3.83 -46.30 21.03
C GLY A 679 5.15 -45.79 20.46
N TYR A 680 5.12 -44.57 19.92
CA TYR A 680 6.17 -43.92 19.13
C TYR A 680 6.27 -44.50 17.71
N ALA A 681 7.48 -44.63 17.15
CA ALA A 681 7.64 -45.23 15.84
C ALA A 681 7.54 -46.75 15.95
N GLY A 682 6.77 -47.42 15.09
CA GLY A 682 6.50 -48.85 15.25
C GLY A 682 5.24 -49.27 14.52
N ASN A 683 4.88 -50.54 14.61
CA ASN A 683 3.54 -50.99 14.23
C ASN A 683 2.96 -51.59 15.50
N ASP A 684 2.46 -50.73 16.37
CA ASP A 684 2.29 -50.98 17.78
C ASP A 684 0.90 -51.50 18.11
N ASN A 685 0.79 -52.15 19.26
CA ASN A 685 -0.48 -52.62 19.80
C ASN A 685 -0.70 -52.04 21.20
N LEU A 686 -1.63 -51.10 21.31
CA LEU A 686 -1.94 -50.38 22.55
C LEU A 686 -3.33 -50.78 23.02
N THR A 687 -3.46 -51.13 24.30
CA THR A 687 -4.74 -51.47 24.95
C THR A 687 -4.89 -50.73 26.27
N GLY A 688 -5.88 -49.84 26.42
CA GLY A 688 -6.14 -49.06 27.64
C GLY A 688 -6.75 -49.89 28.77
N ASN A 689 -7.79 -50.67 28.44
CA ASN A 689 -8.60 -51.56 29.30
C ASN A 689 -9.79 -50.89 30.00
N GLN A 690 -9.64 -50.42 31.25
CA GLN A 690 -10.71 -49.74 31.99
C GLN A 690 -10.14 -48.43 32.50
N GLY A 691 -10.93 -47.35 32.47
CA GLY A 691 -10.43 -46.01 32.80
C GLY A 691 -10.69 -45.08 31.62
N ASN A 692 -10.49 -43.78 31.81
CA ASN A 692 -10.48 -42.84 30.69
C ASN A 692 -9.02 -42.71 30.20
N ASP A 693 -8.70 -43.37 29.09
CA ASP A 693 -7.33 -43.56 28.65
C ASP A 693 -6.95 -42.62 27.49
N LEU A 694 -5.66 -42.27 27.38
CA LEU A 694 -5.07 -41.60 26.21
C LEU A 694 -4.11 -42.56 25.51
N LEU A 695 -4.37 -42.90 24.26
CA LEU A 695 -3.54 -43.80 23.47
C LEU A 695 -3.00 -43.06 22.24
N ARG A 696 -1.67 -43.01 22.09
CA ARG A 696 -0.98 -42.49 20.91
C ARG A 696 -0.16 -43.59 20.25
N GLY A 697 -0.48 -43.95 19.02
CA GLY A 697 0.27 -44.91 18.21
C GLY A 697 1.64 -44.35 17.85
N GLY A 698 1.65 -43.28 17.07
CA GLY A 698 2.84 -42.55 16.66
C GLY A 698 3.10 -42.78 15.17
N ALA A 699 4.26 -43.28 14.79
CA ALA A 699 4.62 -43.45 13.39
C ALA A 699 4.63 -44.93 12.97
N GLY A 700 3.71 -45.31 12.10
CA GLY A 700 3.61 -46.62 11.46
C GLY A 700 2.17 -47.10 11.45
N ASN A 701 1.94 -48.40 11.35
CA ASN A 701 0.58 -48.94 11.26
C ASN A 701 0.19 -49.55 12.60
N ASP A 702 -0.50 -48.77 13.41
CA ASP A 702 -0.78 -49.08 14.80
C ASP A 702 -2.18 -49.67 15.01
N THR A 703 -2.35 -50.39 16.11
CA THR A 703 -3.62 -50.94 16.56
C THR A 703 -3.90 -50.46 17.98
N LEU A 704 -4.88 -49.58 18.13
CA LEU A 704 -5.26 -48.98 19.40
C LEU A 704 -6.65 -49.47 19.84
N ASN A 705 -6.77 -49.82 21.12
CA ASN A 705 -8.03 -50.22 21.75
C ASN A 705 -8.18 -49.50 23.09
N GLY A 706 -9.10 -48.54 23.18
CA GLY A 706 -9.37 -47.78 24.41
C GLY A 706 -9.87 -48.70 25.52
N GLY A 707 -11.03 -49.31 25.31
CA GLY A 707 -11.55 -50.33 26.20
C GLY A 707 -12.86 -49.90 26.83
N ALA A 708 -12.85 -49.50 28.09
CA ALA A 708 -14.05 -49.08 28.81
C ALA A 708 -13.79 -47.80 29.59
N GLY A 709 -14.57 -46.78 29.31
CA GLY A 709 -14.35 -45.41 29.76
C GLY A 709 -14.42 -44.47 28.55
N ASN A 710 -14.19 -43.19 28.75
CA ASN A 710 -14.16 -42.22 27.67
C ASN A 710 -12.71 -42.03 27.24
N ASP A 711 -12.32 -42.64 26.13
CA ASP A 711 -10.92 -42.73 25.74
C ASP A 711 -10.57 -41.70 24.65
N ILE A 712 -9.30 -41.32 24.55
CA ILE A 712 -8.75 -40.48 23.47
C ILE A 712 -7.74 -41.33 22.69
N LEU A 713 -8.00 -41.54 21.41
CA LEU A 713 -7.16 -42.35 20.53
C LEU A 713 -6.61 -41.50 19.38
N SER A 714 -5.29 -41.47 19.24
CA SER A 714 -4.59 -40.88 18.10
C SER A 714 -3.67 -41.93 17.48
N GLY A 715 -3.95 -42.31 16.23
CA GLY A 715 -3.12 -43.26 15.48
C GLY A 715 -1.75 -42.67 15.14
N GLY A 716 -1.75 -41.41 14.69
CA GLY A 716 -0.57 -40.71 14.22
C GLY A 716 -0.36 -40.88 12.72
N THR A 717 0.90 -41.03 12.29
CA THR A 717 1.25 -41.18 10.87
C THR A 717 1.23 -42.64 10.46
N GLY A 718 0.60 -42.96 9.33
CA GLY A 718 0.50 -44.32 8.81
C GLY A 718 -0.95 -44.76 8.65
N ASN A 719 -1.18 -46.07 8.63
CA ASN A 719 -2.51 -46.64 8.44
C ASN A 719 -2.94 -47.39 9.69
N ASP A 720 -3.78 -46.75 10.50
CA ASP A 720 -4.06 -47.21 11.86
C ASP A 720 -5.42 -47.89 11.99
N THR A 721 -5.53 -48.76 12.99
CA THR A 721 -6.80 -49.40 13.39
C THR A 721 -7.15 -48.98 14.80
N LEU A 722 -8.23 -48.20 14.93
CA LEU A 722 -8.69 -47.59 16.18
C LEU A 722 -10.00 -48.23 16.64
N THR A 723 -10.08 -48.59 17.92
CA THR A 723 -11.27 -49.16 18.56
C THR A 723 -11.50 -48.41 19.87
N GLY A 724 -12.62 -47.68 19.98
CA GLY A 724 -12.93 -46.91 21.19
C GLY A 724 -13.33 -47.83 22.34
N GLY A 725 -14.28 -48.73 22.06
CA GLY A 725 -14.82 -49.65 23.04
C GLY A 725 -16.13 -49.15 23.65
N SER A 726 -16.21 -49.07 24.97
CA SER A 726 -17.41 -48.68 25.70
C SER A 726 -17.25 -47.34 26.38
N GLY A 727 -17.89 -46.31 25.85
CA GLY A 727 -17.94 -44.97 26.44
C GLY A 727 -18.23 -43.95 25.36
N ASN A 728 -17.89 -42.69 25.64
CA ASN A 728 -17.84 -41.65 24.61
C ASN A 728 -16.39 -41.44 24.22
N ASP A 729 -15.95 -42.06 23.14
CA ASP A 729 -14.54 -42.08 22.76
C ASP A 729 -14.23 -40.95 21.76
N THR A 730 -13.03 -40.39 21.84
CA THR A 730 -12.55 -39.33 20.97
C THR A 730 -11.44 -39.86 20.07
N PHE A 731 -11.67 -39.83 18.77
CA PHE A 731 -10.66 -40.16 17.76
C PHE A 731 -10.05 -38.86 17.25
N LEU A 732 -8.75 -38.67 17.48
CA LEU A 732 -8.03 -37.42 17.30
C LEU A 732 -6.98 -37.54 16.19
N TRP A 733 -6.92 -36.53 15.33
CA TRP A 733 -5.86 -36.35 14.34
C TRP A 733 -5.17 -35.00 14.50
N GLU A 734 -3.86 -35.01 14.27
CA GLU A 734 -2.96 -33.86 14.35
C GLU A 734 -2.33 -33.54 12.99
N LYS A 735 -1.75 -32.33 12.90
CA LYS A 735 -1.01 -31.89 11.73
C LYS A 735 0.21 -32.78 11.55
N GLY A 736 0.29 -33.43 10.41
CA GLY A 736 1.32 -34.41 10.07
C GLY A 736 0.74 -35.82 9.88
N ASP A 737 -0.43 -36.11 10.45
CA ASP A 737 -1.06 -37.44 10.35
C ASP A 737 -1.66 -37.73 8.96
N GLN A 738 -1.81 -36.68 8.14
CA GLN A 738 -2.17 -36.84 6.73
C GLN A 738 -1.02 -37.44 5.92
N GLY A 739 -1.38 -38.20 4.89
CA GLY A 739 -0.42 -38.61 3.87
C GLY A 739 -0.20 -37.49 2.85
N THR A 740 0.08 -37.89 1.62
CA THR A 740 0.07 -36.96 0.48
C THR A 740 -1.15 -37.24 -0.39
N VAL A 741 -1.54 -36.30 -1.25
CA VAL A 741 -2.65 -36.53 -2.20
C VAL A 741 -2.43 -37.79 -3.08
N VAL A 742 -1.18 -38.14 -3.36
CA VAL A 742 -0.81 -39.32 -4.18
C VAL A 742 -0.74 -40.61 -3.35
N ALA A 743 -0.49 -40.50 -2.05
CA ALA A 743 -0.40 -41.60 -1.10
C ALA A 743 -1.06 -41.17 0.21
N PRO A 744 -2.40 -41.14 0.27
CA PRO A 744 -3.12 -40.73 1.46
C PRO A 744 -2.93 -41.76 2.57
N ALA A 745 -2.84 -41.29 3.80
CA ALA A 745 -2.90 -42.15 4.97
C ALA A 745 -4.34 -42.66 5.13
N VAL A 746 -4.51 -43.91 5.57
CA VAL A 746 -5.81 -44.60 5.63
C VAL A 746 -6.00 -45.24 6.99
N ASP A 747 -6.90 -44.66 7.77
CA ASP A 747 -7.23 -45.16 9.11
C ASP A 747 -8.59 -45.84 9.13
N THR A 748 -8.76 -46.76 10.08
CA THR A 748 -9.98 -47.53 10.27
C THR A 748 -10.47 -47.41 11.70
N ILE A 749 -11.66 -46.85 11.89
CA ILE A 749 -12.39 -46.92 13.18
C ILE A 749 -13.35 -48.11 13.13
N THR A 750 -13.20 -49.03 14.08
CA THR A 750 -13.91 -50.31 14.03
C THR A 750 -15.31 -50.28 14.65
N ASP A 751 -15.61 -49.33 15.54
CA ASP A 751 -16.81 -49.35 16.38
C ASP A 751 -17.48 -47.99 16.64
N PHE A 752 -17.23 -46.98 15.80
CA PHE A 752 -17.74 -45.61 15.98
C PHE A 752 -19.26 -45.52 16.27
N SER A 753 -19.62 -44.99 17.44
CA SER A 753 -20.99 -44.73 17.88
C SER A 753 -21.52 -43.40 17.33
N LYS A 754 -22.37 -43.47 16.31
CA LYS A 754 -23.02 -42.29 15.70
C LYS A 754 -24.17 -41.66 16.51
N GLN A 755 -24.40 -42.07 17.77
CA GLN A 755 -25.39 -41.40 18.62
C GLN A 755 -24.94 -39.96 18.90
N PRO A 756 -25.83 -39.02 19.25
CA PRO A 756 -25.37 -37.74 19.79
C PRO A 756 -24.47 -37.95 21.01
N VAL A 757 -23.45 -37.13 21.21
CA VAL A 757 -22.49 -37.29 22.33
C VAL A 757 -23.21 -37.32 23.69
N ALA A 758 -24.24 -36.47 23.85
CA ALA A 758 -25.10 -36.46 25.03
C ALA A 758 -25.88 -37.77 25.28
N GLY A 759 -25.91 -38.66 24.28
CA GLY A 759 -26.60 -39.95 24.28
C GLY A 759 -25.68 -41.17 24.20
N GLY A 760 -24.37 -41.04 24.41
CA GLY A 760 -23.43 -42.17 24.33
C GLY A 760 -22.68 -42.26 22.99
N GLY A 761 -22.41 -41.11 22.37
CA GLY A 761 -21.84 -41.01 21.03
C GLY A 761 -20.36 -40.65 21.03
N ASP A 762 -19.66 -41.13 20.02
CA ASP A 762 -18.22 -40.89 19.85
C ASP A 762 -17.96 -39.57 19.14
N ILE A 763 -16.73 -39.09 19.30
CA ILE A 763 -16.28 -37.78 18.85
C ILE A 763 -15.17 -37.98 17.82
N LEU A 764 -15.31 -37.32 16.68
CA LEU A 764 -14.29 -37.17 15.67
C LEU A 764 -13.65 -35.79 15.85
N ASP A 765 -12.39 -35.74 16.30
CA ASP A 765 -11.67 -34.50 16.54
C ASP A 765 -10.64 -34.24 15.44
N LEU A 766 -10.96 -33.28 14.57
CA LEU A 766 -10.14 -32.85 13.44
C LEU A 766 -9.50 -31.48 13.68
N ARG A 767 -9.62 -30.91 14.88
CA ARG A 767 -9.06 -29.59 15.21
C ARG A 767 -7.55 -29.54 14.99
N GLY A 768 -6.86 -30.61 15.37
CA GLY A 768 -5.42 -30.74 15.19
C GLY A 768 -4.99 -31.01 13.75
N LEU A 769 -5.85 -31.61 12.92
CA LEU A 769 -5.53 -31.97 11.52
C LEU A 769 -5.82 -30.81 10.55
N LEU A 770 -6.91 -30.09 10.78
CA LEU A 770 -7.35 -28.96 9.97
C LEU A 770 -6.88 -27.64 10.59
N VAL A 771 -5.57 -27.37 10.48
CA VAL A 771 -4.90 -26.20 11.07
C VAL A 771 -4.55 -25.16 10.00
N GLY A 772 -4.82 -23.89 10.28
CA GLY A 772 -4.44 -22.75 9.43
C GLY A 772 -5.61 -22.07 8.70
N GLU A 773 -5.35 -20.85 8.23
CA GLU A 773 -6.31 -19.80 7.82
C GLU A 773 -7.39 -20.18 6.79
N LEU A 774 -7.19 -21.25 6.00
CA LEU A 774 -8.18 -21.67 4.99
C LEU A 774 -9.21 -22.70 5.54
N ALA A 775 -8.88 -23.41 6.64
CA ALA A 775 -9.62 -24.60 7.09
C ALA A 775 -10.60 -24.38 8.26
N LYS A 776 -10.80 -23.12 8.71
CA LYS A 776 -11.35 -22.82 10.05
C LYS A 776 -12.85 -22.50 10.09
N GLY A 777 -13.47 -22.89 11.21
CA GLY A 777 -14.80 -22.47 11.64
C GLY A 777 -15.92 -23.50 11.44
N THR A 778 -17.03 -23.31 12.17
CA THR A 778 -18.25 -24.13 12.02
C THR A 778 -19.07 -23.81 10.76
N SER A 779 -18.50 -23.03 9.82
CA SER A 779 -19.14 -22.68 8.55
C SER A 779 -19.26 -23.92 7.67
N ILE A 780 -20.47 -24.48 7.65
CA ILE A 780 -20.82 -25.72 6.96
C ILE A 780 -20.46 -25.67 5.46
N GLY A 781 -20.52 -24.49 4.83
CA GLY A 781 -20.15 -24.30 3.43
C GLY A 781 -18.65 -24.48 3.17
N ASN A 782 -17.80 -23.97 4.07
CA ASN A 782 -16.34 -24.09 3.96
C ASN A 782 -15.90 -25.55 4.20
N LEU A 783 -16.41 -26.19 5.25
CA LEU A 783 -16.01 -27.56 5.63
C LEU A 783 -16.25 -28.60 4.52
N ALA A 784 -17.18 -28.35 3.59
CA ALA A 784 -17.41 -29.23 2.44
C ALA A 784 -16.26 -29.23 1.41
N ASN A 785 -15.36 -28.24 1.44
CA ASN A 785 -14.12 -28.20 0.65
C ASN A 785 -13.00 -29.06 1.25
N TYR A 786 -13.18 -29.53 2.48
CA TYR A 786 -12.21 -30.29 3.25
C TYR A 786 -12.67 -31.72 3.51
N LEU A 787 -13.98 -31.92 3.67
CA LEU A 787 -14.57 -33.18 4.12
C LEU A 787 -15.58 -33.71 3.09
N TYR A 788 -15.44 -34.97 2.72
CA TYR A 788 -16.38 -35.64 1.82
C TYR A 788 -16.68 -37.06 2.29
N PHE A 789 -17.92 -37.31 2.70
CA PHE A 789 -18.41 -38.59 3.19
C PHE A 789 -19.03 -39.42 2.07
N VAL A 790 -18.65 -40.69 1.98
CA VAL A 790 -19.20 -41.68 1.04
C VAL A 790 -19.63 -42.93 1.78
N PHE A 791 -20.86 -43.38 1.54
CA PHE A 791 -21.32 -44.67 2.03
C PHE A 791 -21.23 -45.72 0.92
N ASP A 792 -20.47 -46.81 1.15
CA ASP A 792 -20.23 -47.86 0.15
C ASP A 792 -21.30 -48.98 0.16
N GLY A 793 -22.30 -48.87 1.06
CA GLY A 793 -23.32 -49.87 1.32
C GLY A 793 -23.11 -50.65 2.62
N THR A 794 -21.93 -50.58 3.23
CA THR A 794 -21.61 -51.19 4.53
C THR A 794 -20.85 -50.23 5.45
N ASN A 795 -19.89 -49.48 4.91
CA ASN A 795 -19.01 -48.57 5.64
C ASN A 795 -19.23 -47.13 5.16
N THR A 796 -18.91 -46.17 6.03
CA THR A 796 -18.71 -44.79 5.62
C THR A 796 -17.22 -44.53 5.48
N ILE A 797 -16.82 -43.88 4.39
CA ILE A 797 -15.46 -43.40 4.16
C ILE A 797 -15.51 -41.87 4.17
N LEU A 798 -14.70 -41.25 5.02
CA LEU A 798 -14.45 -39.82 5.02
C LEU A 798 -13.14 -39.55 4.27
N TYR A 799 -13.26 -38.82 3.16
CA TYR A 799 -12.12 -38.26 2.45
C TYR A 799 -11.83 -36.86 2.96
N ILE A 800 -10.56 -36.60 3.30
CA ILE A 800 -10.08 -35.33 3.82
C ILE A 800 -9.00 -34.79 2.89
N ASN A 801 -9.02 -33.49 2.60
CA ASN A 801 -7.89 -32.75 2.03
C ASN A 801 -7.55 -31.60 2.98
N THR A 802 -6.37 -31.65 3.59
CA THR A 802 -5.96 -30.64 4.57
C THR A 802 -5.68 -29.26 3.98
N ALA A 803 -5.58 -29.15 2.64
CA ALA A 803 -5.35 -27.89 1.90
C ALA A 803 -6.64 -27.25 1.33
N GLY A 804 -7.83 -27.81 1.56
CA GLY A 804 -9.12 -27.24 1.10
C GLY A 804 -9.42 -27.38 -0.38
N THR A 805 -8.72 -28.28 -1.08
CA THR A 805 -8.86 -28.48 -2.54
C THR A 805 -9.65 -29.73 -2.89
N LEU A 806 -10.50 -30.23 -1.97
CA LEU A 806 -11.22 -31.48 -2.17
C LEU A 806 -12.26 -31.35 -3.28
N SER A 807 -12.12 -32.14 -4.34
CA SER A 807 -13.08 -32.17 -5.44
C SER A 807 -14.17 -33.21 -5.18
N ALA A 808 -15.42 -32.77 -5.13
CA ALA A 808 -16.59 -33.64 -5.01
C ALA A 808 -16.72 -34.65 -6.17
N ALA A 809 -16.13 -34.36 -7.34
CA ALA A 809 -16.15 -35.25 -8.50
C ALA A 809 -15.09 -36.37 -8.41
N THR A 810 -13.98 -36.12 -7.72
CA THR A 810 -12.82 -37.03 -7.64
C THR A 810 -12.18 -37.04 -6.24
N PRO A 811 -12.95 -37.32 -5.16
CA PRO A 811 -12.46 -37.17 -3.79
C PRO A 811 -11.27 -38.10 -3.50
N THR A 812 -11.23 -39.28 -4.12
CA THR A 812 -10.16 -40.29 -3.95
C THR A 812 -8.78 -39.86 -4.47
N THR A 813 -8.73 -38.93 -5.43
CA THR A 813 -7.47 -38.47 -6.04
C THR A 813 -7.06 -37.08 -5.60
N THR A 814 -7.90 -36.42 -4.79
CA THR A 814 -7.61 -35.09 -4.23
C THR A 814 -7.42 -35.14 -2.72
N SER A 815 -7.86 -36.19 -2.02
CA SER A 815 -7.68 -36.35 -0.58
C SER A 815 -6.25 -36.73 -0.17
N ASP A 816 -5.79 -36.26 0.97
CA ASP A 816 -4.53 -36.64 1.64
C ASP A 816 -4.73 -37.53 2.88
N LYS A 817 -5.95 -37.66 3.41
CA LYS A 817 -6.30 -38.59 4.49
C LYS A 817 -7.66 -39.26 4.25
N HIS A 818 -7.75 -40.56 4.51
CA HIS A 818 -8.99 -41.35 4.47
C HIS A 818 -9.29 -41.92 5.85
N ILE A 819 -10.53 -41.81 6.32
CA ILE A 819 -11.00 -42.45 7.55
C ILE A 819 -12.16 -43.37 7.21
N THR A 820 -12.01 -44.66 7.49
CA THR A 820 -13.05 -45.67 7.25
C THR A 820 -13.75 -46.03 8.55
N PHE A 821 -15.05 -45.78 8.62
CA PHE A 821 -15.93 -46.16 9.73
C PHE A 821 -16.62 -47.49 9.39
N THR A 822 -16.17 -48.58 10.02
CA THR A 822 -16.66 -49.91 9.63
C THR A 822 -18.07 -50.19 10.15
N ASN A 823 -18.96 -50.70 9.30
CA ASN A 823 -20.36 -50.99 9.65
C ASN A 823 -21.18 -49.79 10.17
N VAL A 824 -20.75 -48.57 9.87
CA VAL A 824 -21.43 -47.33 10.26
C VAL A 824 -21.88 -46.57 9.02
N ASP A 825 -23.13 -46.15 9.01
CA ASP A 825 -23.70 -45.24 8.01
C ASP A 825 -23.87 -43.85 8.64
N LEU A 826 -22.94 -42.93 8.35
CA LEU A 826 -23.03 -41.51 8.75
C LEU A 826 -23.73 -40.65 7.70
N VAL A 827 -23.85 -41.13 6.46
CA VAL A 827 -24.50 -40.41 5.35
C VAL A 827 -26.03 -40.45 5.49
N GLY A 828 -26.57 -41.60 5.90
CA GLY A 828 -28.00 -41.78 6.17
C GLY A 828 -28.89 -41.40 4.99
N SER A 829 -29.90 -40.56 5.25
CA SER A 829 -30.82 -40.04 4.23
C SER A 829 -30.44 -38.65 3.70
N TYR A 830 -29.29 -38.11 4.10
CA TYR A 830 -28.84 -36.78 3.69
C TYR A 830 -28.40 -36.79 2.24
N THR A 831 -28.66 -35.69 1.53
CA THR A 831 -28.41 -35.59 0.08
C THR A 831 -27.22 -34.71 -0.26
N THR A 832 -26.70 -33.95 0.70
CA THR A 832 -25.54 -33.07 0.55
C THR A 832 -24.52 -33.29 1.67
N GLN A 833 -23.25 -32.96 1.40
CA GLN A 833 -22.19 -33.04 2.42
C GLN A 833 -22.45 -32.04 3.56
N GLN A 834 -23.01 -30.88 3.23
CA GLN A 834 -23.36 -29.84 4.20
C GLN A 834 -24.38 -30.35 5.24
N GLU A 835 -25.37 -31.13 4.82
CA GLU A 835 -26.37 -31.72 5.73
C GLU A 835 -25.74 -32.73 6.71
N ILE A 836 -24.80 -33.55 6.22
CA ILE A 836 -24.07 -34.55 7.02
C ILE A 836 -23.20 -33.84 8.06
N ILE A 837 -22.36 -32.90 7.61
CA ILE A 837 -21.46 -32.11 8.47
C ILE A 837 -22.26 -31.34 9.52
N SER A 838 -23.35 -30.68 9.12
CA SER A 838 -24.24 -29.98 10.03
C SER A 838 -24.82 -30.89 11.12
N ASN A 839 -25.19 -32.13 10.77
CA ASN A 839 -25.71 -33.09 11.74
C ASN A 839 -24.64 -33.50 12.77
N LEU A 840 -23.43 -33.82 12.30
CA LEU A 840 -22.33 -34.24 13.17
C LEU A 840 -21.91 -33.11 14.14
N LEU A 841 -21.77 -31.88 13.63
CA LEU A 841 -21.49 -30.69 14.46
C LEU A 841 -22.59 -30.48 15.52
N LYS A 842 -23.86 -30.53 15.11
CA LYS A 842 -25.00 -30.32 16.00
C LYS A 842 -25.09 -31.37 17.11
N ASN A 843 -24.72 -32.61 16.80
CA ASN A 843 -24.74 -33.71 17.74
C ASN A 843 -23.47 -33.77 18.63
N GLY A 844 -22.47 -32.92 18.35
CA GLY A 844 -21.17 -32.92 19.01
C GLY A 844 -20.21 -34.01 18.54
N ASN A 845 -20.60 -34.81 17.54
CA ASN A 845 -19.80 -35.93 17.04
C ASN A 845 -18.62 -35.49 16.17
N LEU A 846 -18.59 -34.24 15.71
CA LEU A 846 -17.48 -33.66 14.95
C LEU A 846 -16.99 -32.41 15.66
N LEU A 847 -15.71 -32.37 15.99
CA LEU A 847 -15.00 -31.19 16.46
C LEU A 847 -14.03 -30.73 15.36
N VAL A 848 -14.17 -29.47 14.98
CA VAL A 848 -13.29 -28.73 14.07
C VAL A 848 -12.91 -27.42 14.77
N ASP A 849 -11.93 -26.69 14.24
CA ASP A 849 -11.42 -25.48 14.90
C ASP A 849 -12.56 -24.52 15.26
N GLN A 850 -12.57 -24.10 16.53
CA GLN A 850 -13.59 -23.24 17.14
C GLN A 850 -13.19 -21.76 17.07
N ALA A 851 -12.17 -21.39 16.28
CA ALA A 851 -11.89 -20.00 15.97
C ALA A 851 -13.17 -19.31 15.46
N THR A 852 -13.79 -18.52 16.34
CA THR A 852 -14.96 -17.67 16.06
C THR A 852 -14.55 -16.22 15.78
N THR A 853 -13.25 -15.92 15.78
CA THR A 853 -12.72 -14.59 15.46
C THR A 853 -12.39 -14.52 13.98
N ASN A 854 -13.38 -14.06 13.23
CA ASN A 854 -13.35 -13.88 11.78
C ASN A 854 -12.57 -12.59 11.42
N THR A 855 -11.33 -12.47 11.89
CA THR A 855 -10.59 -11.19 11.89
C THR A 855 -9.09 -11.39 11.68
N ASP A 856 -8.69 -12.40 10.93
CA ASP A 856 -7.34 -12.47 10.37
C ASP A 856 -7.47 -12.11 8.88
N LEU A 857 -7.03 -10.89 8.55
CA LEU A 857 -7.02 -10.39 7.19
C LEU A 857 -5.87 -11.10 6.49
N ASN A 858 -6.13 -12.27 5.90
CA ASN A 858 -5.18 -12.95 5.03
C ASN A 858 -5.83 -13.11 3.66
N GLY A 859 -5.97 -11.99 2.94
CA GLY A 859 -6.61 -11.91 1.63
C GLY A 859 -6.44 -10.53 1.00
N SER A 860 -6.72 -10.44 -0.30
CA SER A 860 -6.76 -9.18 -1.02
C SER A 860 -8.22 -8.71 -1.11
N SER A 861 -8.52 -7.54 -0.54
CA SER A 861 -9.83 -6.89 -0.64
C SER A 861 -9.81 -5.86 -1.75
N SER A 862 -10.54 -6.16 -2.83
CA SER A 862 -10.61 -5.31 -4.01
C SER A 862 -12.00 -4.66 -4.10
N PHE A 863 -12.02 -3.35 -4.36
CA PHE A 863 -13.22 -2.56 -4.55
C PHE A 863 -13.18 -1.93 -5.93
N ASP A 864 -14.09 -2.36 -6.80
CA ASP A 864 -14.29 -1.76 -8.12
C ASP A 864 -15.23 -0.56 -7.98
N VAL A 865 -14.75 0.61 -8.38
CA VAL A 865 -15.47 1.87 -8.26
C VAL A 865 -15.77 2.42 -9.65
N VAL A 866 -17.02 2.85 -9.86
CA VAL A 866 -17.46 3.59 -11.05
C VAL A 866 -17.87 4.98 -10.61
N ILE A 867 -17.28 5.99 -11.23
CA ILE A 867 -17.60 7.41 -11.06
C ILE A 867 -18.36 7.90 -12.29
N VAL A 868 -19.22 8.90 -12.09
CA VAL A 868 -20.03 9.51 -13.15
C VAL A 868 -20.09 11.02 -12.93
N ASP A 869 -20.08 11.81 -13.99
CA ASP A 869 -20.42 13.23 -13.96
C ASP A 869 -21.95 13.46 -14.03
N ASN A 870 -22.38 14.70 -14.26
CA ASN A 870 -23.79 15.07 -14.21
C ASN A 870 -24.52 14.87 -15.54
N ASP A 871 -23.80 14.68 -16.64
CA ASP A 871 -24.39 14.39 -17.95
C ASP A 871 -24.31 12.92 -18.36
N GLY A 872 -23.51 12.12 -17.64
CA GLY A 872 -23.62 10.66 -17.58
C GLY A 872 -22.42 9.89 -18.12
N ASP A 873 -21.31 10.57 -18.41
CA ASP A 873 -20.05 9.93 -18.73
C ASP A 873 -19.46 9.25 -17.48
N THR A 874 -18.75 8.13 -17.69
CA THR A 874 -18.29 7.29 -16.58
C THR A 874 -16.83 6.92 -16.72
N ALA A 875 -16.12 6.93 -15.59
CA ALA A 875 -14.79 6.35 -15.45
C ALA A 875 -14.76 5.31 -14.32
N SER A 876 -13.73 4.47 -14.30
CA SER A 876 -13.62 3.38 -13.34
C SER A 876 -12.22 3.29 -12.75
N THR A 877 -12.14 2.94 -11.48
CA THR A 877 -10.88 2.64 -10.79
C THR A 877 -11.06 1.43 -9.90
N ASN A 878 -9.95 0.79 -9.57
CA ASN A 878 -9.89 -0.32 -8.64
C ASN A 878 -8.94 0.02 -7.49
N ILE A 879 -9.43 -0.09 -6.25
CA ILE A 879 -8.59 -0.03 -5.06
C ILE A 879 -8.50 -1.42 -4.42
N THR A 880 -7.28 -1.84 -4.12
CA THR A 880 -7.00 -3.16 -3.57
C THR A 880 -6.18 -3.04 -2.29
N PHE A 881 -6.62 -3.69 -1.22
CA PHE A 881 -5.87 -3.81 0.03
C PHE A 881 -5.39 -5.24 0.16
N ASP A 882 -4.08 -5.47 0.01
CA ASP A 882 -3.45 -6.79 0.05
C ASP A 882 -2.72 -7.00 1.38
N SER A 883 -3.19 -7.95 2.18
CA SER A 883 -2.53 -8.38 3.41
C SER A 883 -1.73 -9.69 3.25
N THR A 884 -1.66 -10.26 2.03
CA THR A 884 -1.02 -11.55 1.75
C THR A 884 0.46 -11.46 1.40
N SER A 885 0.97 -10.24 1.18
CA SER A 885 2.34 -9.96 0.75
C SER A 885 3.00 -8.93 1.68
N PRO A 886 3.61 -9.35 2.81
CA PRO A 886 4.50 -8.44 3.55
C PRO A 886 5.62 -8.01 2.60
N SER A 887 5.89 -6.70 2.53
CA SER A 887 6.87 -6.18 1.60
C SER A 887 8.24 -6.81 1.89
N THR A 888 8.92 -7.34 0.88
CA THR A 888 10.33 -7.71 1.00
C THR A 888 11.22 -6.47 0.84
N SER A 889 10.89 -5.39 1.56
CA SER A 889 11.88 -4.39 1.90
C SER A 889 12.87 -5.04 2.87
N THR A 890 13.94 -5.64 2.34
CA THR A 890 15.09 -6.01 3.15
C THR A 890 15.85 -4.74 3.52
N GLN A 891 15.29 -3.89 4.39
CA GLN A 891 16.14 -3.32 5.41
C GLN A 891 16.27 -4.39 6.51
N PRO A 892 17.48 -4.87 6.83
CA PRO A 892 17.67 -5.66 8.03
C PRO A 892 17.08 -4.88 9.19
N ASN A 893 16.31 -5.51 10.08
CA ASN A 893 15.95 -4.84 11.32
C ASN A 893 17.26 -4.52 12.06
N VAL A 894 17.68 -3.26 12.00
CA VAL A 894 18.90 -2.79 12.64
C VAL A 894 18.52 -2.62 14.09
N ALA A 895 19.03 -3.50 14.95
CA ALA A 895 18.77 -3.36 16.38
C ALA A 895 19.18 -1.95 16.85
N PRO A 896 18.44 -1.36 17.79
CA PRO A 896 18.86 -0.10 18.40
C PRO A 896 20.22 -0.29 19.05
N ILE A 897 20.91 0.80 19.36
CA ILE A 897 22.19 0.80 20.06
C ILE A 897 21.91 1.28 21.49
N ALA A 898 22.25 0.44 22.47
CA ALA A 898 22.21 0.81 23.88
C ALA A 898 23.65 0.88 24.41
N GLN A 899 24.02 1.97 25.07
CA GLN A 899 25.38 2.14 25.59
C GLN A 899 25.37 2.63 27.04
N ALA A 900 26.22 2.02 27.86
CA ALA A 900 26.46 2.41 29.23
C ALA A 900 27.92 2.92 29.34
N ALA A 901 28.14 4.24 29.25
CA ALA A 901 29.44 4.79 28.85
C ALA A 901 30.56 4.81 29.92
N ASP A 902 31.78 4.47 29.45
CA ASP A 902 33.06 5.19 29.66
C ASP A 902 33.81 5.26 28.30
N ALA A 903 33.18 5.84 27.26
CA ALA A 903 33.78 6.57 26.12
C ALA A 903 32.88 6.64 24.86
N THR A 904 32.94 7.81 24.20
CA THR A 904 32.61 8.23 22.82
C THR A 904 31.91 7.21 21.90
N LEU A 905 30.72 7.54 21.40
CA LEU A 905 30.08 6.85 20.27
C LEU A 905 29.43 7.83 19.29
N LEU A 906 29.56 7.46 18.00
CA LEU A 906 28.87 7.98 16.83
C LEU A 906 27.43 7.48 16.83
N GLY A 907 26.42 8.32 16.62
CA GLY A 907 25.07 7.78 16.41
C GLY A 907 23.94 8.73 16.07
N LEU A 908 24.04 10.05 16.29
CA LEU A 908 23.01 10.98 15.84
C LEU A 908 23.39 11.49 14.44
N ILE A 909 22.85 10.87 13.39
CA ILE A 909 23.02 11.37 12.02
C ILE A 909 22.40 12.78 11.98
N GLY A 910 23.25 13.79 12.04
CA GLY A 910 22.90 15.21 12.00
C GLY A 910 23.61 16.02 13.08
N VAL A 911 23.51 15.64 14.34
CA VAL A 911 23.83 16.53 15.48
C VAL A 911 25.27 16.33 16.00
N ASP A 912 25.78 15.10 15.96
CA ASP A 912 27.19 14.80 16.25
C ASP A 912 28.12 15.33 15.14
N ALA A 913 27.64 15.33 13.90
CA ALA A 913 28.39 15.81 12.73
C ALA A 913 28.53 17.35 12.71
N LEU A 914 27.60 18.06 13.35
CA LEU A 914 27.63 19.51 13.55
C LEU A 914 28.32 19.90 14.87
N GLY A 915 28.64 18.92 15.71
CA GLY A 915 29.27 19.12 17.01
C GLY A 915 28.34 19.75 18.06
N ILE A 916 27.03 19.79 17.84
CA ILE A 916 26.09 20.62 18.60
C ILE A 916 25.78 20.05 20.00
N ILE A 917 25.90 18.73 20.23
CA ILE A 917 25.61 18.11 21.55
C ILE A 917 26.81 17.26 22.03
N ASP A 918 27.34 17.56 23.22
CA ASP A 918 28.38 16.74 23.87
C ASP A 918 27.78 15.62 24.74
N LEU A 919 27.70 14.42 24.18
CA LEU A 919 27.19 13.23 24.87
C LEU A 919 28.23 12.55 25.79
N ASN A 920 29.47 13.05 25.87
CA ASN A 920 30.57 12.38 26.58
C ASN A 920 30.43 12.38 28.12
N GLN A 921 29.38 13.02 28.68
CA GLN A 921 29.15 13.13 30.12
C GLN A 921 27.88 12.41 30.62
N GLN A 922 27.21 11.63 29.76
CA GLN A 922 25.97 10.91 30.08
C GLN A 922 26.22 9.44 30.44
N ALA A 923 25.46 8.91 31.42
CA ALA A 923 25.64 7.55 31.92
C ALA A 923 25.00 6.46 31.05
N PHE A 924 23.91 6.77 30.36
CA PHE A 924 23.12 5.84 29.54
C PHE A 924 22.72 6.50 28.23
N ILE A 925 22.88 5.79 27.13
CA ILE A 925 22.52 6.24 25.78
C ILE A 925 21.67 5.15 25.11
N ALA A 926 20.66 5.55 24.36
CA ALA A 926 19.84 4.67 23.53
C ALA A 926 19.54 5.36 22.19
N VAL A 927 19.90 4.75 21.07
CA VAL A 927 19.75 5.34 19.73
C VAL A 927 19.26 4.29 18.77
N ASP A 928 18.36 4.64 17.87
CA ASP A 928 17.90 3.75 16.82
C ASP A 928 18.01 4.38 15.43
N GLN A 929 18.63 3.67 14.48
CA GLN A 929 19.00 4.25 13.19
C GLN A 929 17.81 4.46 12.25
N ASN A 930 16.77 3.66 12.40
CA ASN A 930 15.53 3.66 11.62
C ASN A 930 14.35 4.31 12.37
N GLN A 931 14.61 4.98 13.50
CA GLN A 931 13.66 5.79 14.26
C GLN A 931 12.38 5.03 14.67
N ASN A 932 12.53 3.74 14.94
CA ASN A 932 11.46 2.86 15.37
C ASN A 932 11.64 2.34 16.80
N LEU A 933 12.45 3.03 17.61
CA LEU A 933 12.65 2.76 19.03
C LEU A 933 11.31 2.77 19.79
N ARG A 934 11.04 1.76 20.62
CA ARG A 934 9.75 1.59 21.33
C ARG A 934 9.88 1.69 22.84
N SER A 935 10.99 1.22 23.41
CA SER A 935 11.22 1.33 24.85
C SER A 935 12.70 1.35 25.21
N VAL A 936 13.01 2.03 26.32
CA VAL A 936 14.33 2.00 26.94
C VAL A 936 14.19 1.64 28.41
N GLU A 937 14.88 0.58 28.85
CA GLU A 937 14.93 0.14 30.23
C GLU A 937 16.33 0.39 30.82
N VAL A 938 16.40 1.06 31.97
CA VAL A 938 17.62 1.14 32.79
C VAL A 938 17.39 0.38 34.10
N LYS A 939 18.27 -0.57 34.39
CA LYS A 939 18.17 -1.47 35.53
C LYS A 939 19.41 -1.41 36.41
N PHE A 940 19.19 -1.30 37.72
CA PHE A 940 20.21 -1.46 38.74
C PHE A 940 20.00 -2.77 39.51
N ASN A 941 21.04 -3.59 39.62
CA ASN A 941 21.04 -4.83 40.38
C ASN A 941 22.10 -4.79 41.49
N GLY A 942 21.69 -4.76 42.76
CA GLY A 942 22.63 -4.77 43.89
C GLY A 942 23.28 -6.15 44.13
N LEU A 943 24.62 -6.20 44.29
CA LEU A 943 25.35 -7.45 44.57
C LEU A 943 25.38 -7.84 46.06
N LEU A 944 25.52 -6.88 46.99
CA LEU A 944 25.49 -7.13 48.43
C LEU A 944 25.18 -5.84 49.20
N THR A 945 23.95 -5.69 49.72
CA THR A 945 23.57 -4.49 50.46
C THR A 945 23.76 -4.72 51.97
N VAL A 946 24.72 -4.01 52.57
CA VAL A 946 24.89 -3.91 54.05
C VAL A 946 24.07 -2.73 54.62
N ASN A 947 23.22 -2.11 53.81
CA ASN A 947 22.50 -0.88 54.14
C ASN A 947 21.00 -1.14 54.37
N LEU A 948 20.42 -0.48 55.37
CA LEU A 948 19.05 -0.68 55.88
C LEU A 948 18.00 0.23 55.19
N GLY A 949 18.31 0.83 54.03
CA GLY A 949 17.44 1.80 53.32
C GLY A 949 17.05 1.34 51.91
N SER A 950 16.00 1.94 51.34
CA SER A 950 15.57 1.67 49.97
C SER A 950 16.45 2.42 48.95
N LEU A 951 16.68 1.79 47.79
CA LEU A 951 17.32 2.40 46.62
C LEU A 951 16.25 2.53 45.54
N SER A 952 16.12 3.70 44.93
CA SER A 952 15.11 3.95 43.89
C SER A 952 15.64 4.89 42.82
N PHE A 953 15.37 4.57 41.55
CA PHE A 953 15.59 5.52 40.47
C PHE A 953 14.63 6.69 40.57
N SER A 954 15.06 7.85 40.08
CA SER A 954 14.22 8.97 39.70
C SER A 954 14.72 9.58 38.40
N ALA A 955 13.82 10.23 37.66
CA ALA A 955 14.12 11.05 36.49
C ALA A 955 13.18 12.27 36.51
N SER A 956 13.41 13.25 35.63
CA SER A 956 12.54 14.43 35.55
C SER A 956 11.18 14.07 34.95
N ALA A 957 10.15 14.01 35.79
CA ALA A 957 8.78 13.71 35.36
C ALA A 957 8.17 14.82 34.50
N GLN A 958 8.58 16.08 34.73
CA GLN A 958 8.14 17.22 33.93
C GLN A 958 8.74 17.14 32.52
N LEU A 959 10.06 16.91 32.41
CA LEU A 959 10.71 16.74 31.12
C LEU A 959 10.13 15.55 30.33
N ALA A 960 9.81 14.43 31.00
CA ALA A 960 9.17 13.31 30.32
C ALA A 960 7.81 13.68 29.73
N ALA A 961 6.97 14.41 30.49
CA ALA A 961 5.68 14.86 30.00
C ALA A 961 5.81 15.80 28.79
N ASP A 962 6.75 16.75 28.85
CA ASP A 962 6.99 17.71 27.76
C ASP A 962 7.56 17.04 26.49
N LEU A 963 8.32 15.95 26.66
CA LEU A 963 8.85 15.15 25.56
C LEU A 963 7.88 14.06 25.07
N GLY A 964 6.65 13.99 25.59
CA GLY A 964 5.69 12.95 25.21
C GLY A 964 6.07 11.54 25.67
N LEU A 965 6.88 11.42 26.72
CA LEU A 965 7.37 10.16 27.28
C LEU A 965 6.69 9.83 28.62
N GLU A 966 6.53 8.54 28.88
CA GLU A 966 6.05 8.00 30.15
C GLU A 966 7.15 7.21 30.87
N ILE A 967 7.23 7.38 32.20
CA ILE A 967 8.22 6.73 33.05
C ILE A 967 7.55 5.77 34.02
N HIS A 968 7.98 4.50 34.00
CA HIS A 968 7.58 3.49 34.96
C HIS A 968 8.77 3.06 35.84
N ILE A 969 8.64 3.21 37.16
CA ILE A 969 9.72 2.85 38.11
C ILE A 969 9.28 1.70 39.00
N ASN A 970 10.02 0.60 38.96
CA ASN A 970 9.80 -0.61 39.75
C ASN A 970 10.97 -0.88 40.70
N ASN A 971 10.69 -0.90 42.01
CA ASN A 971 11.71 -1.08 43.05
C ASN A 971 11.46 -2.37 43.86
N THR A 972 12.51 -3.17 44.06
CA THR A 972 12.49 -4.33 44.97
C THR A 972 13.45 -4.09 46.13
N SER A 973 12.94 -4.20 47.37
CA SER A 973 13.77 -4.08 48.57
C SER A 973 14.69 -5.29 48.72
N GLY A 974 15.97 -5.05 49.02
CA GLY A 974 16.93 -6.11 49.33
C GLY A 974 16.65 -6.80 50.67
N ILE A 975 17.02 -8.07 50.78
CA ILE A 975 16.99 -8.84 52.03
C ILE A 975 18.41 -8.98 52.59
N LEU A 976 18.55 -8.65 53.88
CA LEU A 976 19.83 -8.50 54.58
C LEU A 976 20.77 -9.70 54.34
N GLY A 977 21.80 -9.51 53.51
CA GLY A 977 22.87 -10.49 53.26
C GLY A 977 22.55 -11.64 52.31
N VAL A 978 21.45 -11.60 51.54
CA VAL A 978 21.05 -12.71 50.64
C VAL A 978 20.70 -12.25 49.22
N VAL A 979 20.02 -11.11 49.03
CA VAL A 979 19.67 -10.54 47.71
C VAL A 979 19.75 -9.01 47.80
N GLY A 980 20.49 -8.36 46.91
CA GLY A 980 20.57 -6.89 46.87
C GLY A 980 19.31 -6.24 46.32
N ALA A 981 19.07 -4.97 46.65
CA ALA A 981 17.93 -4.23 46.11
C ALA A 981 18.05 -4.07 44.58
N THR A 982 16.91 -4.09 43.88
CA THR A 982 16.83 -3.78 42.45
C THR A 982 15.94 -2.57 42.22
N SER A 983 16.29 -1.77 41.22
CA SER A 983 15.49 -0.63 40.77
C SER A 983 15.51 -0.66 39.25
N THR A 984 14.36 -0.56 38.61
CA THR A 984 14.22 -0.54 37.14
C THR A 984 13.39 0.67 36.76
N ILE A 985 13.87 1.44 35.79
CA ILE A 985 13.14 2.54 35.16
C ILE A 985 12.92 2.19 33.69
N THR A 986 11.67 2.18 33.27
CA THR A 986 11.26 1.91 31.88
C THR A 986 10.67 3.19 31.30
N ILE A 987 11.15 3.57 30.12
CA ILE A 987 10.72 4.75 29.37
C ILE A 987 10.00 4.28 28.11
N THR A 988 8.79 4.78 27.89
CA THR A 988 7.93 4.53 26.71
C THR A 988 7.39 5.84 26.16
N ALA A 989 6.92 5.86 24.91
CA ALA A 989 6.11 6.98 24.43
C ALA A 989 4.74 6.98 25.12
N ALA A 990 4.22 8.16 25.50
CA ALA A 990 2.96 8.31 26.22
C ALA A 990 1.72 7.97 25.36
N ASP A 991 1.85 8.09 24.04
CA ASP A 991 0.84 7.75 23.03
C ASP A 991 0.99 6.30 22.50
N GLY A 992 2.00 5.56 22.97
CA GLY A 992 2.34 4.22 22.47
C GLY A 992 3.11 4.20 21.14
N GLY A 993 3.46 5.38 20.61
CA GLY A 993 4.21 5.58 19.37
C GLY A 993 5.71 5.27 19.48
N ASN A 994 6.47 5.65 18.45
CA ASN A 994 7.92 5.51 18.46
C ASN A 994 8.55 6.59 19.33
N ILE A 995 9.65 6.27 19.97
CA ILE A 995 10.43 7.17 20.81
C ILE A 995 11.45 7.89 19.93
N ASP A 996 11.43 9.22 19.97
CA ASP A 996 12.47 10.03 19.35
C ASP A 996 13.82 9.87 20.08
N ASN A 997 14.89 9.71 19.29
CA ASN A 997 16.25 9.48 19.80
C ASN A 997 16.76 10.64 20.64
N LEU A 998 16.46 11.89 20.26
CA LEU A 998 16.87 13.05 21.04
C LEU A 998 16.10 13.04 22.36
N ALA A 999 14.78 12.96 22.32
CA ALA A 999 13.90 12.96 23.49
C ALA A 999 14.32 11.92 24.55
N VAL A 1000 14.57 10.68 24.16
CA VAL A 1000 14.95 9.64 25.13
C VAL A 1000 16.32 9.89 25.75
N ASN A 1001 17.30 10.32 24.96
CA ASN A 1001 18.62 10.65 25.47
C ASN A 1001 18.58 11.92 26.32
N GLU A 1002 17.62 12.83 26.08
CA GLU A 1002 17.42 13.95 26.98
C GLU A 1002 16.93 13.51 28.35
N LEU A 1003 15.95 12.62 28.38
CA LEU A 1003 15.39 12.11 29.62
C LEU A 1003 16.39 11.23 30.38
N LEU A 1004 17.12 10.35 29.69
CA LEU A 1004 18.15 9.47 30.27
C LEU A 1004 19.23 10.26 31.02
N ALA A 1005 19.52 11.49 30.59
CA ALA A 1005 20.51 12.35 31.24
C ALA A 1005 20.06 12.84 32.64
N THR A 1006 18.75 12.77 32.94
CA THR A 1006 18.19 13.16 34.24
C THR A 1006 18.11 12.03 35.26
N ILE A 1007 18.45 10.79 34.87
CA ILE A 1007 18.33 9.62 35.75
C ILE A 1007 19.28 9.75 36.96
N GLN A 1008 18.72 9.57 38.15
CA GLN A 1008 19.43 9.54 39.43
C GLN A 1008 19.04 8.30 40.23
N LEU A 1009 19.97 7.75 41.00
CA LEU A 1009 19.72 6.68 41.95
C LEU A 1009 19.69 7.25 43.38
N ASN A 1010 18.49 7.38 43.92
CA ASN A 1010 18.25 7.88 45.28
C ASN A 1010 18.45 6.79 46.33
N SER A 1011 18.91 7.21 47.49
CA SER A 1011 19.07 6.37 48.68
C SER A 1011 18.57 7.13 49.91
N ASP A 1012 17.77 6.46 50.75
CA ASP A 1012 17.35 7.01 52.06
C ASP A 1012 18.52 7.20 53.04
N VAL A 1013 19.70 6.71 52.68
CA VAL A 1013 20.95 6.82 53.43
C VAL A 1013 21.97 7.55 52.56
N ASN A 1014 22.60 8.59 53.11
CA ASN A 1014 23.65 9.33 52.40
C ASN A 1014 24.90 8.44 52.20
N LEU A 1015 24.97 7.76 51.05
CA LEU A 1015 26.05 6.85 50.67
C LEU A 1015 27.39 7.59 50.48
N LEU A 1016 27.34 8.86 50.05
CA LEU A 1016 28.52 9.69 49.77
C LEU A 1016 29.15 10.30 51.04
N SER A 1017 28.39 10.44 52.13
CA SER A 1017 28.89 10.90 53.43
C SER A 1017 29.63 9.82 54.22
N LEU A 1018 29.52 8.55 53.82
CA LEU A 1018 30.16 7.41 54.49
C LEU A 1018 31.57 7.10 53.92
N VAL A 1019 32.47 8.08 54.04
CA VAL A 1019 33.93 7.93 54.13
C VAL A 1019 34.70 7.53 52.86
N ALA A 1020 35.71 8.36 52.55
CA ALA A 1020 36.88 8.04 51.73
C ALA A 1020 37.55 6.73 52.20
N GLY A 1021 37.21 5.60 51.58
CA GLY A 1021 37.81 4.30 51.89
C GLY A 1021 36.92 3.07 51.69
N LEU A 1022 35.62 3.21 51.38
CA LEU A 1022 34.80 2.07 50.97
C LEU A 1022 35.06 1.74 49.49
N ASN A 1023 35.41 0.49 49.19
CA ASN A 1023 35.53 0.03 47.80
C ASN A 1023 34.12 -0.08 47.20
N VAL A 1024 33.76 0.89 46.35
CA VAL A 1024 32.44 1.08 45.74
C VAL A 1024 32.13 -0.01 44.68
N SER A 1025 33.09 -0.88 44.37
CA SER A 1025 32.92 -2.00 43.42
C SER A 1025 31.99 -3.13 43.90
N ALA A 1026 31.35 -2.99 45.06
CA ALA A 1026 30.45 -3.99 45.65
C ALA A 1026 28.97 -3.61 45.58
N LEU A 1027 28.61 -2.48 44.97
CA LEU A 1027 27.26 -1.93 45.05
C LEU A 1027 26.26 -2.50 44.05
N GLY A 1028 26.69 -3.00 42.87
CA GLY A 1028 25.76 -3.53 41.89
C GLY A 1028 26.26 -3.41 40.45
N SER A 1029 25.43 -3.83 39.49
CA SER A 1029 25.61 -3.54 38.06
C SER A 1029 24.46 -2.67 37.55
N PHE A 1030 24.78 -1.77 36.62
CA PHE A 1030 23.79 -1.06 35.81
C PHE A 1030 23.71 -1.70 34.43
N THR A 1031 22.51 -1.81 33.89
CA THR A 1031 22.23 -2.29 32.54
C THR A 1031 21.26 -1.32 31.87
N VAL A 1032 21.55 -0.91 30.64
CA VAL A 1032 20.60 -0.22 29.76
C VAL A 1032 20.21 -1.16 28.63
N THR A 1033 18.93 -1.19 28.27
CA THR A 1033 18.38 -1.98 27.17
C THR A 1033 17.48 -1.10 26.33
N ALA A 1034 17.71 -1.05 25.02
CA ALA A 1034 16.86 -0.37 24.05
C ALA A 1034 16.13 -1.44 23.22
N THR A 1035 14.84 -1.23 22.95
CA THR A 1035 13.99 -2.16 22.19
C THR A 1035 13.23 -1.40 21.11
N ASP A 1036 13.29 -1.85 19.87
CA ASP A 1036 12.53 -1.28 18.76
C ASP A 1036 11.09 -1.83 18.66
N SER A 1037 10.33 -1.26 17.73
CA SER A 1037 8.94 -1.62 17.41
C SER A 1037 8.75 -3.02 16.86
N TYR A 1038 9.80 -3.66 16.34
CA TYR A 1038 9.82 -5.03 15.85
C TYR A 1038 10.40 -6.00 16.89
N GLY A 1039 10.71 -5.52 18.10
CA GLY A 1039 11.21 -6.29 19.22
C GLY A 1039 12.70 -6.64 19.16
N ALA A 1040 13.51 -6.06 18.26
CA ALA A 1040 14.96 -6.22 18.38
C ALA A 1040 15.50 -5.31 19.49
N THR A 1041 16.47 -5.86 20.21
CA THR A 1041 17.02 -5.24 21.41
C THR A 1041 18.54 -5.18 21.35
N ASP A 1042 19.10 -4.11 21.92
CA ASP A 1042 20.50 -4.07 22.32
C ASP A 1042 20.62 -3.69 23.80
N SER A 1043 21.65 -4.22 24.45
CA SER A 1043 21.87 -4.02 25.88
C SER A 1043 23.34 -3.84 26.18
N ASP A 1044 23.65 -2.89 27.06
CA ASP A 1044 25.00 -2.69 27.59
C ASP A 1044 24.98 -2.57 29.12
N SER A 1045 26.09 -2.90 29.77
CA SER A 1045 26.19 -2.90 31.22
C SER A 1045 27.57 -2.54 31.74
N PHE A 1046 27.64 -1.81 32.86
CA PHE A 1046 28.87 -1.61 33.62
C PHE A 1046 28.71 -2.04 35.08
N SER A 1047 29.73 -2.74 35.59
CA SER A 1047 29.79 -3.25 36.97
C SER A 1047 30.87 -2.56 37.83
N SER A 1048 31.63 -1.62 37.25
CA SER A 1048 32.78 -0.98 37.89
C SER A 1048 32.63 0.54 37.85
N LEU A 1049 32.37 1.13 39.02
CA LEU A 1049 32.16 2.58 39.21
C LEU A 1049 33.50 3.36 39.27
N LEU A 1050 34.44 3.07 38.36
CA LEU A 1050 35.78 3.68 38.37
C LEU A 1050 35.77 5.18 38.03
N ASN A 1051 34.68 5.70 37.45
CA ASN A 1051 34.53 7.12 37.14
C ASN A 1051 33.79 7.86 38.28
N ALA A 1052 34.53 8.64 39.05
CA ALA A 1052 33.99 9.45 40.16
C ALA A 1052 33.00 10.53 39.69
N GLN A 1053 33.02 10.93 38.42
CA GLN A 1053 32.08 11.90 37.85
C GLN A 1053 30.73 11.24 37.55
N VAL A 1054 30.72 10.08 36.90
CA VAL A 1054 29.48 9.28 36.66
C VAL A 1054 28.79 8.91 37.97
N LEU A 1055 29.58 8.54 39.00
CA LEU A 1055 29.05 8.26 40.34
C LEU A 1055 28.46 9.50 41.03
N GLN A 1056 29.03 10.69 40.82
CA GLN A 1056 28.47 11.94 41.32
C GLN A 1056 27.19 12.33 40.58
N ASN A 1057 27.14 12.15 39.26
CA ASN A 1057 25.95 12.43 38.44
C ASN A 1057 24.79 11.51 38.82
N LEU A 1058 25.07 10.25 39.17
CA LEU A 1058 24.05 9.25 39.51
C LEU A 1058 23.66 9.22 41.00
N LEU A 1059 24.53 9.66 41.93
CA LEU A 1059 24.28 9.61 43.39
C LEU A 1059 24.25 10.98 44.10
N GLY A 1060 24.52 12.08 43.38
CA GLY A 1060 24.61 13.43 43.94
C GLY A 1060 23.24 14.05 44.18
N ALA A 1061 23.06 14.72 45.33
CA ALA A 1061 21.80 15.36 45.74
C ALA A 1061 21.39 16.61 44.91
N GLY A 1062 22.00 16.82 43.72
CA GLY A 1062 21.78 17.97 42.85
C GLY A 1062 21.84 17.66 41.34
N GLY A 1063 21.87 16.38 40.93
CA GLY A 1063 21.89 15.97 39.52
C GLY A 1063 23.19 16.28 38.77
N ASN A 1064 23.16 16.09 37.45
CA ASN A 1064 24.23 16.50 36.55
C ASN A 1064 24.37 18.04 36.58
N PRO A 1065 25.54 18.61 36.93
CA PRO A 1065 25.72 20.06 37.01
C PRO A 1065 25.51 20.81 35.69
N ASP A 1066 25.51 20.09 34.57
CA ASP A 1066 25.34 20.64 33.22
C ASP A 1066 23.86 20.67 32.78
N ILE A 1067 22.96 20.10 33.59
CA ILE A 1067 21.51 20.13 33.37
C ILE A 1067 20.87 21.12 34.35
N ILE A 1068 20.34 22.22 33.82
CA ILE A 1068 19.71 23.28 34.57
C ILE A 1068 18.22 23.29 34.21
N GLN A 1069 17.38 23.06 35.20
CA GLN A 1069 15.93 22.99 35.04
C GLN A 1069 15.28 24.14 35.80
N GLY A 1070 14.35 24.82 35.14
CA GLY A 1070 13.44 25.81 35.72
C GLY A 1070 12.29 25.15 36.47
N THR A 1071 11.24 25.92 36.65
CA THR A 1071 10.00 25.57 37.35
C THR A 1071 8.83 26.02 36.50
N SER A 1072 7.60 25.83 36.98
CA SER A 1072 6.41 26.35 36.28
C SER A 1072 6.20 27.86 36.50
N ALA A 1073 7.26 28.63 36.72
CA ALA A 1073 7.21 30.06 37.00
C ALA A 1073 8.34 30.75 36.26
N ASN A 1074 8.20 32.05 35.99
CA ASN A 1074 9.21 32.84 35.28
C ASN A 1074 10.59 32.75 35.96
N ASP A 1075 11.49 32.04 35.30
CA ASP A 1075 12.82 31.72 35.74
C ASP A 1075 13.88 32.46 34.93
N THR A 1076 15.03 32.68 35.55
CA THR A 1076 16.22 33.17 34.86
C THR A 1076 17.33 32.16 35.05
N LEU A 1077 17.53 31.34 34.03
CA LEU A 1077 18.54 30.28 34.02
C LEU A 1077 19.83 30.88 33.46
N ASN A 1078 20.83 30.98 34.33
CA ASN A 1078 22.15 31.50 34.01
C ASN A 1078 23.18 30.71 34.83
N ASN A 1079 24.14 30.06 34.18
CA ASN A 1079 25.23 29.40 34.88
C ASN A 1079 26.58 29.86 34.35
N SER A 1080 27.26 30.63 35.18
CA SER A 1080 28.65 31.05 35.00
C SER A 1080 29.54 30.56 36.15
N ALA A 1081 29.14 29.50 36.87
CA ALA A 1081 29.80 29.11 38.12
C ALA A 1081 30.52 27.75 38.11
N SER A 1082 30.34 26.87 37.12
CA SER A 1082 30.96 25.52 37.15
C SER A 1082 32.05 25.23 36.11
N GLY A 1083 32.27 26.09 35.10
CA GLY A 1083 33.37 25.93 34.16
C GLY A 1083 33.25 24.72 33.22
N THR A 1084 32.03 24.28 32.97
CA THR A 1084 31.65 23.45 31.84
C THR A 1084 31.52 24.32 30.59
N ILE A 1085 31.55 23.70 29.41
CA ILE A 1085 31.53 24.38 28.11
C ILE A 1085 30.33 23.87 27.27
N HIS A 1086 29.35 23.20 27.87
CA HIS A 1086 28.23 22.56 27.18
C HIS A 1086 27.07 22.37 28.17
N GLU A 1087 26.08 23.25 28.16
CA GLU A 1087 24.97 23.28 29.11
C GLU A 1087 23.63 22.87 28.47
N ARG A 1088 22.73 22.34 29.30
CA ARG A 1088 21.37 21.94 28.91
C ARG A 1088 20.35 22.64 29.80
N LEU A 1089 19.65 23.63 29.25
CA LEU A 1089 18.72 24.51 29.97
C LEU A 1089 17.28 24.20 29.57
N TYR A 1090 16.40 24.03 30.55
CA TYR A 1090 14.96 23.78 30.36
C TYR A 1090 14.14 24.77 31.18
N GLY A 1091 13.33 25.61 30.54
CA GLY A 1091 12.48 26.61 31.22
C GLY A 1091 11.25 26.00 31.88
N TYR A 1092 10.51 25.19 31.12
CA TYR A 1092 9.19 24.63 31.44
C TYR A 1092 8.06 25.65 31.27
N ASP A 1093 7.14 25.81 32.23
CA ASP A 1093 6.07 26.81 32.11
C ASP A 1093 6.56 28.15 32.69
N GLY A 1094 6.28 29.28 32.05
CA GLY A 1094 6.67 30.60 32.54
C GLY A 1094 7.20 31.46 31.40
N ASP A 1095 7.31 32.77 31.62
CA ASP A 1095 8.12 33.59 30.70
C ASP A 1095 9.57 33.56 31.20
N ASP A 1096 10.38 32.69 30.64
CA ASP A 1096 11.71 32.37 31.13
C ASP A 1096 12.83 33.10 30.36
N THR A 1097 14.00 33.21 30.99
CA THR A 1097 15.21 33.74 30.34
C THR A 1097 16.34 32.74 30.52
N LEU A 1098 16.72 32.07 29.43
CA LEU A 1098 17.71 31.02 29.38
C LEU A 1098 18.98 31.56 28.70
N ASN A 1099 20.14 31.35 29.31
CA ASN A 1099 21.43 31.84 28.80
C ASN A 1099 22.48 30.72 28.82
N GLY A 1100 22.85 30.21 27.65
CA GLY A 1100 23.85 29.15 27.46
C GLY A 1100 25.27 29.61 27.79
N SER A 1101 25.66 30.78 27.30
CA SER A 1101 26.96 31.44 27.52
C SER A 1101 28.06 31.00 26.56
N SER A 1102 28.79 29.92 26.81
CA SER A 1102 29.96 29.56 25.99
C SER A 1102 30.12 28.06 25.82
N GLY A 1103 30.40 27.67 24.58
CA GLY A 1103 30.40 26.32 24.07
C GLY A 1103 28.99 25.90 23.63
N ASN A 1104 28.81 24.63 23.27
CA ASN A 1104 27.65 24.18 22.50
C ASN A 1104 26.51 23.74 23.43
N ASP A 1105 25.45 24.53 23.48
CA ASP A 1105 24.38 24.45 24.47
C ASP A 1105 23.06 23.94 23.87
N LEU A 1106 22.26 23.24 24.68
CA LEU A 1106 20.87 22.90 24.35
C LEU A 1106 19.93 23.72 25.24
N ILE A 1107 19.07 24.50 24.63
CA ILE A 1107 18.18 25.43 25.32
C ILE A 1107 16.74 25.17 24.89
N ARG A 1108 15.87 24.80 25.83
CA ARG A 1108 14.44 24.55 25.58
C ARG A 1108 13.60 25.50 26.45
N GLY A 1109 12.81 26.36 25.81
CA GLY A 1109 11.94 27.34 26.47
C GLY A 1109 10.83 26.66 27.26
N GLY A 1110 9.90 26.03 26.55
CA GLY A 1110 8.71 25.42 27.14
C GLY A 1110 7.49 26.29 26.89
N ALA A 1111 6.53 26.34 27.82
CA ALA A 1111 5.30 27.11 27.63
C ALA A 1111 5.41 28.50 28.27
N GLY A 1112 5.22 29.54 27.47
CA GLY A 1112 5.27 30.94 27.89
C GLY A 1112 6.05 31.76 26.87
N ASN A 1113 6.32 33.03 27.17
CA ASN A 1113 7.08 33.89 26.25
C ASN A 1113 8.53 33.93 26.68
N ASP A 1114 9.32 33.01 26.16
CA ASP A 1114 10.68 32.76 26.60
C ASP A 1114 11.70 33.60 25.86
N THR A 1115 12.85 33.82 26.49
CA THR A 1115 14.03 34.43 25.88
C THR A 1115 15.17 33.43 25.92
N LEU A 1116 15.54 32.90 24.74
CA LEU A 1116 16.57 31.88 24.57
C LEU A 1116 17.83 32.53 23.99
N ASN A 1117 18.91 32.56 24.78
CA ASN A 1117 20.20 33.08 24.37
C ASN A 1117 21.24 31.95 24.33
N GLY A 1118 21.74 31.60 23.14
CA GLY A 1118 22.79 30.59 22.96
C GLY A 1118 24.12 31.06 23.54
N GLY A 1119 24.82 31.95 22.84
CA GLY A 1119 26.06 32.56 23.32
C GLY A 1119 27.19 32.43 22.33
N ASP A 1120 28.35 31.94 22.75
CA ASP A 1120 29.41 31.48 21.85
C ASP A 1120 29.32 29.96 21.74
N GLY A 1121 29.39 29.34 20.56
CA GLY A 1121 29.24 27.89 20.40
C GLY A 1121 28.21 27.56 19.34
N ASN A 1122 28.15 26.31 18.90
CA ASN A 1122 27.08 25.83 18.01
C ASN A 1122 25.92 25.34 18.87
N ASP A 1123 24.87 26.14 19.01
CA ASP A 1123 23.79 25.92 19.97
C ASP A 1123 22.53 25.35 19.32
N LEU A 1124 21.73 24.62 20.11
CA LEU A 1124 20.39 24.14 19.74
C LEU A 1124 19.34 24.83 20.61
N LEU A 1125 18.54 25.71 20.00
CA LEU A 1125 17.49 26.46 20.68
C LEU A 1125 16.12 25.95 20.21
N ILE A 1126 15.27 25.53 21.14
CA ILE A 1126 13.95 24.95 20.87
C ILE A 1126 12.89 25.72 21.64
N ASP A 1127 11.85 26.21 20.96
CA ASP A 1127 10.71 26.86 21.64
C ASP A 1127 9.78 25.85 22.36
N GLY A 1128 8.67 26.40 22.87
CA GLY A 1128 7.44 25.65 23.04
C GLY A 1128 6.25 26.58 22.82
N ASN A 1129 5.22 26.47 23.65
CA ASN A 1129 3.99 27.23 23.46
C ASN A 1129 4.14 28.69 23.92
N GLY A 1130 4.23 29.64 22.99
CA GLY A 1130 4.11 31.06 23.31
C GLY A 1130 4.77 31.94 22.27
N ALA A 1131 5.10 33.18 22.65
CA ALA A 1131 5.76 34.12 21.76
C ALA A 1131 7.21 34.34 22.20
N ASP A 1132 8.12 33.57 21.61
CA ASP A 1132 9.49 33.46 22.08
C ASP A 1132 10.48 34.40 21.36
N THR A 1133 11.57 34.72 22.03
CA THR A 1133 12.68 35.55 21.55
C THR A 1133 13.94 34.71 21.47
N PHE A 1134 14.49 34.51 20.27
CA PHE A 1134 15.73 33.78 20.05
C PHE A 1134 16.90 34.70 19.72
N ASN A 1135 18.06 34.39 20.30
CA ASN A 1135 19.34 35.01 20.01
C ASN A 1135 20.43 33.94 20.11
N ALA A 1136 20.78 33.33 18.99
CA ALA A 1136 21.64 32.15 18.99
C ALA A 1136 23.12 32.51 19.27
N GLY A 1137 23.66 33.53 18.61
CA GLY A 1137 24.93 34.15 19.03
C GLY A 1137 26.07 33.92 18.05
N ASN A 1138 27.22 33.40 18.49
CA ASN A 1138 28.37 33.12 17.62
C ASN A 1138 28.52 31.61 17.44
N GLY A 1139 28.31 31.09 16.24
CA GLY A 1139 28.43 29.66 15.96
C GLY A 1139 27.63 29.26 14.74
N ASN A 1140 27.55 27.98 14.44
CA ASN A 1140 26.57 27.46 13.50
C ASN A 1140 25.42 26.87 14.32
N ASP A 1141 24.36 27.65 14.48
CA ASP A 1141 23.30 27.34 15.42
C ASP A 1141 22.10 26.69 14.72
N VAL A 1142 21.32 25.93 15.48
CA VAL A 1142 20.06 25.34 15.05
C VAL A 1142 18.94 25.86 15.93
N ILE A 1143 17.94 26.46 15.30
CA ILE A 1143 16.76 27.02 15.95
C ILE A 1143 15.56 26.21 15.50
N VAL A 1144 14.82 25.64 16.43
CA VAL A 1144 13.63 24.82 16.15
C VAL A 1144 12.40 25.56 16.64
N ILE A 1145 11.42 25.74 15.75
CA ILE A 1145 10.17 26.41 16.05
C ILE A 1145 8.96 25.49 15.88
N SER A 1146 8.02 25.58 16.82
CA SER A 1146 6.76 24.83 16.84
C SER A 1146 5.58 25.61 16.25
N GLY A 1147 5.78 26.88 15.89
CA GLY A 1147 4.78 27.69 15.20
C GLY A 1147 5.29 29.06 14.77
N THR A 1148 4.41 29.86 14.16
CA THR A 1148 4.75 31.22 13.67
C THR A 1148 4.58 32.32 14.74
N GLY A 1149 4.41 31.94 16.00
CA GLY A 1149 4.01 32.82 17.11
C GLY A 1149 5.13 33.63 17.76
N PHE A 1150 6.37 33.55 17.26
CA PHE A 1150 7.57 34.14 17.89
C PHE A 1150 7.62 35.68 17.87
N VAL A 1151 8.38 36.28 18.79
CA VAL A 1151 8.66 37.72 18.87
C VAL A 1151 9.79 38.11 17.90
N SER A 1152 10.92 37.40 17.95
CA SER A 1152 12.05 37.58 17.03
C SER A 1152 12.99 36.38 17.02
N ILE A 1153 13.62 36.15 15.87
CA ILE A 1153 14.65 35.13 15.67
C ILE A 1153 15.91 35.81 15.14
N ASP A 1154 17.02 35.68 15.86
CA ASP A 1154 18.34 36.12 15.41
C ASP A 1154 19.34 34.97 15.51
N GLY A 1155 19.82 34.47 14.37
CA GLY A 1155 20.87 33.43 14.32
C GLY A 1155 22.25 33.96 14.70
N GLY A 1156 22.49 35.27 14.60
CA GLY A 1156 23.76 35.87 14.96
C GLY A 1156 24.86 35.66 13.91
N ALA A 1157 25.97 35.01 14.28
CA ALA A 1157 27.18 34.94 13.48
C ALA A 1157 27.63 33.50 13.24
N GLY A 1158 27.31 32.98 12.07
CA GLY A 1158 27.98 31.82 11.48
C GLY A 1158 27.20 31.31 10.30
N THR A 1159 26.73 30.07 10.34
CA THR A 1159 25.82 29.53 9.33
C THR A 1159 24.69 28.83 10.04
N ASP A 1160 23.60 29.55 10.18
CA ASP A 1160 22.55 29.24 11.13
C ASP A 1160 21.34 28.62 10.40
N THR A 1161 20.69 27.68 11.08
CA THR A 1161 19.61 26.85 10.50
C THR A 1161 18.33 27.04 11.31
N LEU A 1162 17.27 27.51 10.66
CA LEU A 1162 15.91 27.55 11.23
C LEU A 1162 15.13 26.32 10.78
N THR A 1163 14.65 25.51 11.72
CA THR A 1163 13.92 24.27 11.49
C THR A 1163 12.48 24.43 11.92
N LEU A 1164 11.54 24.05 11.05
CA LEU A 1164 10.10 24.05 11.34
C LEU A 1164 9.68 22.63 11.77
N LEU A 1165 8.90 22.54 12.85
CA LEU A 1165 8.13 21.32 13.10
C LEU A 1165 7.01 21.24 12.04
N GLY A 1166 6.75 20.06 11.47
CA GLY A 1166 5.86 19.90 10.29
C GLY A 1166 4.48 20.56 10.43
N GLY A 1167 3.89 20.98 9.31
CA GLY A 1167 2.56 21.62 9.25
C GLY A 1167 2.57 23.14 9.47
N ILE A 1168 3.73 23.80 9.44
CA ILE A 1168 3.85 25.25 9.65
C ILE A 1168 3.84 26.03 8.32
N ASP A 1169 2.92 27.00 8.17
CA ASP A 1169 2.90 27.97 7.06
C ASP A 1169 3.63 29.26 7.46
N LEU A 1170 4.93 29.34 7.14
CA LEU A 1170 5.78 30.49 7.38
C LEU A 1170 5.74 31.47 6.20
N ASP A 1171 4.94 32.54 6.34
CA ASP A 1171 4.89 33.64 5.38
C ASP A 1171 5.80 34.81 5.79
N LEU A 1172 6.99 34.88 5.16
CA LEU A 1172 7.93 35.96 5.38
C LEU A 1172 7.45 37.29 4.76
N THR A 1173 6.47 37.28 3.86
CA THR A 1173 6.00 38.54 3.23
C THR A 1173 5.19 39.42 4.19
N THR A 1174 4.70 38.84 5.29
CA THR A 1174 3.90 39.53 6.30
C THR A 1174 4.57 39.61 7.68
N SER A 1175 5.65 38.84 7.93
CA SER A 1175 6.35 38.78 9.23
C SER A 1175 7.86 38.60 9.05
N ASN A 1176 8.67 39.60 9.44
CA ASN A 1176 10.12 39.67 9.12
C ASN A 1176 11.05 39.88 10.33
N ASN A 1177 10.64 39.50 11.54
CA ASN A 1177 11.56 39.58 12.70
C ASN A 1177 12.56 38.40 12.74
N ILE A 1178 12.97 37.89 11.57
CA ILE A 1178 13.96 36.83 11.42
C ILE A 1178 15.20 37.43 10.75
N THR A 1179 16.37 37.29 11.38
CA THR A 1179 17.65 37.79 10.85
C THR A 1179 18.78 36.78 11.07
N ASN A 1180 19.81 36.87 10.22
CA ASN A 1180 21.01 36.04 10.23
C ASN A 1180 20.73 34.52 10.20
N ILE A 1181 19.88 34.07 9.27
CA ILE A 1181 19.58 32.66 9.02
C ILE A 1181 19.95 32.34 7.57
N GLU A 1182 20.93 31.45 7.36
CA GLU A 1182 21.38 31.04 6.03
C GLU A 1182 20.69 29.78 5.50
N ARG A 1183 20.06 28.99 6.39
CA ARG A 1183 19.33 27.78 6.05
C ARG A 1183 17.96 27.73 6.71
N ILE A 1184 16.94 27.32 5.95
CA ILE A 1184 15.62 26.98 6.47
C ILE A 1184 15.36 25.51 6.16
N ASP A 1185 14.98 24.74 7.16
CA ASP A 1185 14.59 23.34 7.06
C ASP A 1185 13.10 23.23 7.38
N LEU A 1186 12.31 22.73 6.42
CA LEU A 1186 10.85 22.65 6.51
C LEU A 1186 10.36 21.41 7.26
N GLY A 1187 11.29 20.51 7.64
CA GLY A 1187 10.99 19.28 8.36
C GLY A 1187 10.84 18.06 7.45
N ASN A 1188 10.57 16.89 8.06
CA ASN A 1188 10.31 15.63 7.36
C ASN A 1188 9.02 14.95 7.88
N GLY A 1189 8.04 15.77 8.27
CA GLY A 1189 6.79 15.31 8.87
C GLY A 1189 5.76 14.93 7.80
N SER A 1190 4.78 14.10 8.17
CA SER A 1190 3.64 13.80 7.29
C SER A 1190 2.72 15.01 7.05
N GLU A 1191 2.82 16.03 7.90
CA GLU A 1191 2.16 17.32 7.71
C GLU A 1191 3.14 18.28 7.02
N GLY A 1192 2.86 18.63 5.76
CA GLY A 1192 3.72 19.50 4.96
C GLY A 1192 3.76 20.95 5.47
N SER A 1193 4.96 21.51 5.56
CA SER A 1193 5.20 22.92 5.86
C SER A 1193 5.16 23.76 4.58
N LYS A 1194 4.82 25.05 4.72
CA LYS A 1194 4.82 25.99 3.60
C LYS A 1194 5.70 27.20 3.91
N LEU A 1195 6.51 27.62 2.94
CA LEU A 1195 7.36 28.81 3.04
C LEU A 1195 7.05 29.80 1.91
N THR A 1196 6.70 31.04 2.25
CA THR A 1196 6.46 32.11 1.27
C THR A 1196 7.49 33.23 1.41
N LEU A 1197 8.17 33.63 0.32
CA LEU A 1197 9.21 34.67 0.36
C LEU A 1197 9.37 35.50 -0.93
N THR A 1198 9.95 36.70 -0.78
CA THR A 1198 10.34 37.62 -1.86
C THR A 1198 11.85 37.87 -1.86
N ALA A 1199 12.34 38.60 -2.88
CA ALA A 1199 13.74 39.03 -2.94
C ALA A 1199 14.15 39.95 -1.76
N ALA A 1200 13.23 40.72 -1.18
CA ALA A 1200 13.55 41.56 -0.03
C ALA A 1200 13.77 40.71 1.22
N ASP A 1201 12.94 39.67 1.39
CA ASP A 1201 12.93 38.81 2.57
C ASP A 1201 14.22 37.96 2.64
N VAL A 1202 14.76 37.48 1.51
CA VAL A 1202 16.05 36.74 1.50
C VAL A 1202 17.19 37.57 2.09
N LEU A 1203 17.24 38.87 1.77
CA LEU A 1203 18.30 39.75 2.27
C LEU A 1203 18.10 40.09 3.75
N GLU A 1204 16.85 40.22 4.19
CA GLU A 1204 16.50 40.49 5.59
C GLU A 1204 16.79 39.27 6.48
N VAL A 1205 16.38 38.08 6.03
CA VAL A 1205 16.59 36.81 6.75
C VAL A 1205 18.06 36.43 6.81
N THR A 1206 18.80 36.48 5.70
CA THR A 1206 20.18 35.95 5.68
C THR A 1206 21.24 37.01 6.01
N GLY A 1207 20.91 38.30 5.93
CA GLY A 1207 21.92 39.38 5.89
C GLY A 1207 22.89 39.30 4.69
N SER A 1208 22.67 38.36 3.78
CA SER A 1208 23.50 38.03 2.61
C SER A 1208 22.61 37.87 1.37
N ASN A 1209 23.17 37.36 0.26
CA ASN A 1209 22.40 37.13 -0.96
C ASN A 1209 22.11 35.64 -1.20
N THR A 1210 22.35 34.75 -0.23
CA THR A 1210 22.24 33.30 -0.42
C THR A 1210 21.42 32.65 0.70
N LEU A 1211 20.40 31.88 0.33
CA LEU A 1211 19.56 31.07 1.24
C LEU A 1211 19.50 29.62 0.77
N GLN A 1212 19.50 28.66 1.69
CA GLN A 1212 19.24 27.24 1.41
C GLN A 1212 17.93 26.80 2.07
N ILE A 1213 17.12 26.02 1.36
CA ILE A 1213 15.83 25.49 1.83
C ILE A 1213 15.84 23.97 1.67
N LEU A 1214 15.64 23.27 2.78
CA LEU A 1214 15.57 21.81 2.92
C LEU A 1214 14.13 21.39 3.24
N GLY A 1215 13.71 20.18 2.86
CA GLY A 1215 12.37 19.66 3.13
C GLY A 1215 12.06 18.38 2.34
N ASP A 1216 10.86 17.81 2.56
CA ASP A 1216 10.39 16.57 1.94
C ASP A 1216 9.22 16.77 0.95
N SER A 1217 8.68 15.68 0.40
CA SER A 1217 7.63 15.72 -0.61
C SER A 1217 6.28 16.28 -0.16
N HIS A 1218 6.08 16.53 1.13
CA HIS A 1218 4.87 17.16 1.64
C HIS A 1218 5.01 18.68 1.71
N ASP A 1219 6.23 19.21 1.69
CA ASP A 1219 6.51 20.63 1.86
C ASP A 1219 6.26 21.45 0.59
N GLN A 1220 6.07 22.77 0.77
CA GLN A 1220 5.84 23.73 -0.32
C GLN A 1220 6.66 25.01 -0.16
N VAL A 1221 7.24 25.48 -1.26
CA VAL A 1221 7.99 26.76 -1.30
C VAL A 1221 7.41 27.68 -2.37
N GLN A 1222 6.93 28.85 -1.95
CA GLN A 1222 6.41 29.90 -2.82
C GLN A 1222 7.38 31.09 -2.89
N MET A 1223 8.01 31.28 -4.05
CA MET A 1223 8.95 32.39 -4.29
C MET A 1223 8.39 33.39 -5.32
N ILE A 1224 8.17 34.64 -4.91
CA ILE A 1224 7.60 35.68 -5.78
C ILE A 1224 8.69 36.30 -6.68
N GLY A 1225 8.64 36.03 -7.98
CA GLY A 1225 9.57 36.58 -8.98
C GLY A 1225 10.85 35.76 -9.21
N ALA A 1226 10.83 34.46 -8.90
CA ALA A 1226 11.99 33.57 -9.03
C ALA A 1226 12.22 33.14 -10.48
N ILE A 1227 13.50 32.98 -10.85
CA ILE A 1227 13.91 32.36 -12.11
C ILE A 1227 14.64 31.06 -11.79
N LYS A 1228 14.09 29.92 -12.25
CA LYS A 1228 14.73 28.61 -12.08
C LYS A 1228 16.04 28.54 -12.86
N GLY A 1229 17.10 28.10 -12.18
CA GLY A 1229 18.46 27.94 -12.66
C GLY A 1229 18.86 26.47 -12.76
N ALA A 1230 20.16 26.19 -12.65
CA ALA A 1230 20.71 24.85 -12.73
C ALA A 1230 20.57 24.07 -11.42
N GLU A 1231 20.55 22.75 -11.50
CA GLU A 1231 20.66 21.88 -10.34
C GLU A 1231 22.12 21.75 -9.90
N SER A 1232 22.32 21.61 -8.58
CA SER A 1232 23.62 21.41 -7.99
C SER A 1232 23.50 20.54 -6.74
N THR A 1233 24.45 19.63 -6.54
CA THR A 1233 24.54 18.86 -5.29
C THR A 1233 25.32 19.67 -4.26
N ILE A 1234 24.68 20.01 -3.14
CA ILE A 1234 25.29 20.71 -2.01
C ILE A 1234 25.17 19.81 -0.79
N ASN A 1235 26.28 19.49 -0.14
CA ASN A 1235 26.33 18.63 1.06
C ASN A 1235 25.64 17.25 0.93
N GLY A 1236 25.55 16.71 -0.28
CA GLY A 1236 24.92 15.40 -0.55
C GLY A 1236 23.44 15.47 -0.94
N VAL A 1237 22.83 16.65 -0.87
CA VAL A 1237 21.44 16.91 -1.26
C VAL A 1237 21.41 17.52 -2.67
N THR A 1238 20.50 17.07 -3.52
CA THR A 1238 20.35 17.61 -4.87
C THR A 1238 19.39 18.79 -4.83
N MET A 1239 19.88 19.98 -5.13
CA MET A 1239 19.10 21.21 -5.01
C MET A 1239 18.96 21.94 -6.34
N THR A 1240 17.78 22.48 -6.58
CA THR A 1240 17.51 23.42 -7.65
C THR A 1240 17.91 24.84 -7.22
N GLN A 1241 18.74 25.51 -8.01
CA GLN A 1241 19.08 26.92 -7.80
C GLN A 1241 17.98 27.82 -8.40
N TYR A 1242 17.53 28.82 -7.64
CA TYR A 1242 16.64 29.89 -8.08
C TYR A 1242 17.31 31.25 -7.94
N THR A 1243 17.11 32.12 -8.92
CA THR A 1243 17.54 33.53 -8.86
C THR A 1243 16.34 34.41 -8.54
N LEU A 1244 16.42 35.16 -7.44
CA LEU A 1244 15.37 36.06 -6.97
C LEU A 1244 15.93 37.48 -6.93
N GLY A 1245 15.80 38.21 -8.05
CA GLY A 1245 16.48 39.50 -8.22
C GLY A 1245 18.00 39.37 -8.25
N ALA A 1246 18.69 39.86 -7.21
CA ALA A 1246 20.16 39.73 -7.04
C ALA A 1246 20.55 38.55 -6.12
N ASN A 1247 19.56 37.87 -5.53
CA ASN A 1247 19.77 36.81 -4.55
C ASN A 1247 19.71 35.43 -5.21
N THR A 1248 20.34 34.46 -4.56
CA THR A 1248 20.37 33.05 -4.94
C THR A 1248 19.71 32.22 -3.84
N VAL A 1249 18.72 31.40 -4.19
CA VAL A 1249 18.05 30.47 -3.28
C VAL A 1249 18.27 29.05 -3.78
N PHE A 1250 18.72 28.14 -2.94
CA PHE A 1250 18.82 26.72 -3.26
C PHE A 1250 17.69 25.98 -2.56
N VAL A 1251 16.90 25.22 -3.31
CA VAL A 1251 15.74 24.48 -2.80
C VAL A 1251 15.95 23.00 -3.06
N ASP A 1252 15.68 22.18 -2.05
CA ASP A 1252 15.69 20.72 -2.16
C ASP A 1252 14.79 20.22 -3.29
N ASN A 1253 15.22 19.20 -4.01
CA ASN A 1253 14.45 18.59 -5.08
C ASN A 1253 13.37 17.64 -4.56
N ASP A 1254 13.48 17.18 -3.32
CA ASP A 1254 12.49 16.30 -2.71
C ASP A 1254 11.20 17.05 -2.34
N ILE A 1255 11.23 18.39 -2.27
CA ILE A 1255 10.06 19.25 -2.06
C ILE A 1255 9.15 19.21 -3.29
N VAL A 1256 7.89 18.77 -3.09
CA VAL A 1256 6.87 18.83 -4.15
C VAL A 1256 6.62 20.29 -4.46
N ASN A 1257 7.06 20.71 -5.65
CA ASN A 1257 6.82 22.05 -6.16
C ASN A 1257 5.32 22.20 -6.47
N GLY A 1258 4.52 22.44 -5.43
CA GLY A 1258 3.19 23.02 -5.56
C GLY A 1258 3.32 24.25 -6.46
N MET A 1259 2.61 24.21 -7.59
CA MET A 1259 2.52 25.25 -8.61
C MET A 1259 2.66 26.66 -8.02
N GLY A 1260 3.84 27.27 -8.18
CA GLY A 1260 4.12 28.50 -7.43
C GLY A 1260 5.37 29.29 -7.81
N VAL A 1261 6.03 29.01 -8.94
CA VAL A 1261 6.81 30.09 -9.57
C VAL A 1261 5.81 30.99 -10.28
N ILE A 1262 5.24 31.96 -9.57
CA ILE A 1262 4.63 33.12 -10.23
C ILE A 1262 5.78 33.91 -10.86
N VAL A 1263 6.11 33.56 -12.10
CA VAL A 1263 6.76 34.48 -13.02
C VAL A 1263 5.66 35.45 -13.47
N LEU A 1264 5.63 36.64 -12.86
CA LEU A 1264 5.08 37.82 -13.53
C LEU A 1264 6.20 38.56 -14.24
#